data_AF-A0A3N0XTB9-F1
#
_entry.id   AF-A0A3N0XTB9-F1
#
_cell.length_a   1.000
_cell.length_b   1.000
_cell.length_c   1.000
_cell.angle_alpha   90.00
_cell.angle_beta   90.00
_cell.angle_gamma   90.00
#
_symmetry.space_group_name_H-M   'P 1'
#
loop_
_entity.id
_entity.type
_entity.pdbx_description
1 polymer ?
#
loop_
_entity_poly.entity_id
_entity_poly.type
_entity_poly.pdbx_seq_one_letter_code
_entity_poly.pdbx_strand_id
1 'polypeptide(L)'
;MSYTCISCRVQFSDGEVQRAHYKTDWHRYNLKRKVADMPPVTAENFQERVLAQRAAAEQESQAAGHGSAYCATCNKKFSTDNAYTNHIQSNKHQQAERKALAAAQETVQRMNEKNLEKGAELDKDAQNEALQKALREQQRHAPSEATPTEKRVRQRPDKPPRLQWFEQQAKKITDEEGEEEEEEEEEGWEDVGEDMDDDDDDDDEEEEEEMEEEDSTSAAALAPGTIPVTDCLFCGHHSRSLSRNMAHMTKTHSFFLPDIEFLVDLRGLVSYLGEKVGVGKVCLWCNERGKSFYSTEAVQAHMTDKSHCKLLTDGDAALEFADFYDFRSSYPDAKDGDDVEMKDGELPDEKTVEFDDETLELTLPSGAKIGHRSLMRYYKQRFGVQRALVPAHNQKAVGRVLKQYRALGWAGDFGKGFVSQQQKDMQYVRRMKSKWMLKIGMGNNTIKQTHFRAQRLTGRPLKSMCIWSLWSRHSSALAAVGRVTSDRALIVTSSQLTQHCYVHRGGLGASPSNPGAAPPRLPFSRVTQNDLAFFRTLLPGRTITDPDLLKSSNVDWLKTVEGNSEVLLRPKTTEEVSQIFRYCNERHLAVCPQGGNTGLVGGSVPVFDEIILSTSLMNQVMTFDNISGILTCQAGCVLENLSLYLEERDFIMPLDLGAKGSCHIGGNVSTNAGGLRLLRYGSLRGTVLGLEVVLADGRVLNCLATLRKDNTGYDLKQLFIGSEGTLGVITAVSILCPRKPKAVNVAFLGCSSFQQLLETFQCCRGMLGEILSAFEFLDASCMNLLEKHLKLTNPITECPFYIVIETAGSNLAHDEEKLHNFLEEVMTSSLVTDGTALWSLRERVTEALTHEGYTYKYDISLPVEKIYDLVEDMRGHLGDMAKSVVGYGHVGDGNLHLNITSPSKDPALLAAIEPYVYEWTAQWKGSISAEHGLGLKKRNYIYYSKPSEAVGLMGSIKAMLDPKGILNPYKTLPDNIH
;
A
#
# COMPACT_ATOMS: atom_id res chain seq x y z
N MET A 1 4.78 -43.96 47.13
CA MET A 1 4.19 -42.73 46.56
C MET A 1 2.73 -43.02 46.26
N SER A 2 1.79 -42.20 46.74
CA SER A 2 0.37 -42.35 46.42
C SER A 2 0.05 -41.71 45.07
N TYR A 3 -0.59 -42.47 44.18
CA TYR A 3 -0.90 -42.02 42.82
C TYR A 3 -2.21 -41.23 42.82
N THR A 4 -2.16 -39.90 42.81
CA THR A 4 -3.37 -39.05 42.89
C THR A 4 -3.56 -38.20 41.64
N CYS A 5 -4.80 -38.05 41.17
CA CYS A 5 -5.15 -37.11 40.10
C CYS A 5 -5.66 -35.79 40.70
N ILE A 6 -4.88 -34.72 40.53
CA ILE A 6 -5.20 -33.38 41.09
C ILE A 6 -6.44 -32.77 40.42
N SER A 7 -6.70 -33.06 39.15
CA SER A 7 -7.83 -32.50 38.40
C SER A 7 -9.17 -33.17 38.72
N CYS A 8 -9.16 -34.44 39.14
CA CYS A 8 -10.37 -35.18 39.54
C CYS A 8 -10.46 -35.41 41.05
N ARG A 9 -9.40 -35.07 41.81
CA ARG A 9 -9.27 -35.23 43.27
C ARG A 9 -9.50 -36.67 43.77
N VAL A 10 -9.01 -37.65 43.01
CA VAL A 10 -9.11 -39.08 43.36
C VAL A 10 -7.72 -39.71 43.50
N GLN A 11 -7.59 -40.63 44.45
CA GLN A 11 -6.39 -41.42 44.70
C GLN A 11 -6.54 -42.83 44.12
N PHE A 12 -5.48 -43.32 43.49
CA PHE A 12 -5.40 -44.63 42.85
C PHE A 12 -4.39 -45.50 43.59
N SER A 13 -4.62 -46.81 43.55
CA SER A 13 -3.80 -47.84 44.19
C SER A 13 -2.45 -48.05 43.50
N ASP A 14 -2.40 -47.93 42.17
CA ASP A 14 -1.17 -48.03 41.38
C ASP A 14 -1.14 -47.04 40.20
N GLY A 15 0.05 -46.82 39.62
CA GLY A 15 0.30 -45.81 38.59
C GLY A 15 -0.21 -46.17 37.19
N GLU A 16 -0.43 -47.44 36.89
CA GLU A 16 -1.02 -47.92 35.64
C GLU A 16 -2.53 -47.60 35.59
N VAL A 17 -3.24 -47.78 36.70
CA VAL A 17 -4.65 -47.36 36.84
C VAL A 17 -4.78 -45.83 36.75
N GLN A 18 -3.82 -45.09 37.30
CA GLN A 18 -3.78 -43.63 37.16
C GLN A 18 -3.57 -43.19 35.70
N ARG A 19 -2.69 -43.87 34.95
CA ARG A 19 -2.47 -43.60 33.52
C ARG A 19 -3.70 -43.94 32.68
N ALA A 20 -4.41 -45.01 33.01
CA ALA A 20 -5.69 -45.34 32.38
C ALA A 20 -6.76 -44.27 32.66
N HIS A 21 -6.84 -43.77 33.90
CA HIS A 21 -7.76 -42.70 34.27
C HIS A 21 -7.55 -41.42 33.43
N TYR A 22 -6.32 -41.02 33.13
CA TYR A 22 -6.05 -39.84 32.29
C TYR A 22 -6.58 -39.94 30.85
N LYS A 23 -6.85 -41.15 30.38
CA LYS A 23 -7.45 -41.40 29.06
C LYS A 23 -8.98 -41.40 29.09
N THR A 24 -9.61 -41.41 30.26
CA THR A 24 -11.07 -41.44 30.40
C THR A 24 -11.71 -40.09 30.07
N ASP A 25 -12.92 -40.14 29.51
CA ASP A 25 -13.66 -38.92 29.16
C ASP A 25 -14.09 -38.14 30.41
N TRP A 26 -14.26 -38.82 31.55
CA TRP A 26 -14.49 -38.18 32.84
C TRP A 26 -13.32 -37.29 33.26
N HIS A 27 -12.08 -37.75 33.07
CA HIS A 27 -10.89 -36.95 33.36
C HIS A 27 -10.78 -35.73 32.44
N ARG A 28 -11.00 -35.92 31.14
CA ARG A 28 -10.99 -34.83 30.16
C ARG A 28 -12.09 -33.80 30.43
N TYR A 29 -13.26 -34.24 30.87
CA TYR A 29 -14.38 -33.37 31.23
C TYR A 29 -14.04 -32.50 32.45
N ASN A 30 -13.51 -33.09 33.53
CA ASN A 30 -13.10 -32.35 34.71
C ASN A 30 -11.86 -31.47 34.45
N LEU A 31 -10.96 -31.86 33.55
CA LEU A 31 -9.83 -31.03 33.13
C LEU A 31 -10.32 -29.75 32.41
N LYS A 32 -11.29 -29.86 31.50
CA LYS A 32 -11.90 -28.70 30.84
C LYS A 32 -12.63 -27.80 31.83
N ARG A 33 -13.34 -28.39 32.81
CA ARG A 33 -14.00 -27.62 33.89
C ARG A 33 -12.99 -26.87 34.75
N LYS A 34 -11.82 -27.48 35.03
CA LYS A 34 -10.73 -26.85 35.76
C LYS A 34 -10.07 -25.71 34.98
N VAL A 35 -9.90 -25.86 33.65
CA VAL A 35 -9.44 -24.77 32.77
C VAL A 35 -10.44 -23.61 32.73
N ALA A 36 -11.71 -23.87 33.00
CA ALA A 36 -12.77 -22.89 33.10
C ALA A 36 -13.15 -22.49 34.55
N ASP A 37 -12.28 -22.75 35.54
CA ASP A 37 -12.44 -22.44 36.98
C ASP A 37 -13.73 -22.95 37.65
N MET A 38 -14.28 -24.06 37.17
CA MET A 38 -15.44 -24.72 37.77
C MET A 38 -15.05 -25.95 38.61
N PRO A 39 -15.79 -26.26 39.70
CA PRO A 39 -15.49 -27.41 40.55
C PRO A 39 -15.66 -28.75 39.79
N PRO A 40 -14.81 -29.74 40.11
CA PRO A 40 -14.83 -31.05 39.46
C PRO A 40 -16.06 -31.85 39.91
N VAL A 41 -16.60 -32.66 38.98
CA VAL A 41 -17.79 -33.50 39.17
C VAL A 41 -17.36 -34.93 39.49
N THR A 42 -18.06 -35.60 40.41
CA THR A 42 -17.77 -37.01 40.77
C THR A 42 -18.06 -37.97 39.61
N ALA A 43 -17.51 -39.19 39.68
CA ALA A 43 -17.66 -40.17 38.60
C ALA A 43 -19.11 -40.60 38.42
N GLU A 44 -19.87 -40.77 39.50
CA GLU A 44 -21.28 -41.19 39.44
C GLU A 44 -22.15 -40.13 38.73
N ASN A 45 -21.98 -38.86 39.10
CA ASN A 45 -22.72 -37.75 38.49
C ASN A 45 -22.37 -37.53 37.01
N PHE A 46 -21.13 -37.85 36.61
CA PHE A 46 -20.75 -37.80 35.20
C PHE A 46 -21.43 -38.92 34.40
N GLN A 47 -21.52 -40.12 34.97
CA GLN A 47 -22.15 -41.28 34.34
C GLN A 47 -23.66 -41.07 34.13
N GLU A 48 -24.38 -40.51 35.13
CA GLU A 48 -25.80 -40.16 34.98
C GLU A 48 -26.06 -39.17 33.85
N ARG A 49 -25.17 -38.18 33.67
CA ARG A 49 -25.27 -37.19 32.59
C ARG A 49 -25.02 -37.79 31.22
N VAL A 50 -24.07 -38.72 31.10
CA VAL A 50 -23.80 -39.43 29.85
C VAL A 50 -24.98 -40.34 29.46
N LEU A 51 -25.62 -40.99 30.44
CA LEU A 51 -26.82 -41.80 30.21
C LEU A 51 -28.02 -40.95 29.76
N ALA A 52 -28.24 -39.79 30.40
CA ALA A 52 -29.28 -38.86 29.99
C ALA A 52 -29.07 -38.33 28.55
N GLN A 53 -27.81 -38.09 28.17
CA GLN A 53 -27.45 -37.59 26.84
C GLN A 53 -27.58 -38.68 25.75
N ARG A 54 -27.29 -39.95 26.08
CA ARG A 54 -27.53 -41.09 25.16
C ARG A 54 -29.01 -41.35 24.95
N ALA A 55 -29.83 -41.26 26.00
CA ALA A 55 -31.29 -41.40 25.87
C ALA A 55 -31.91 -40.29 24.98
N ALA A 56 -31.38 -39.07 25.04
CA ALA A 56 -31.78 -37.98 24.15
C ALA A 56 -31.36 -38.23 22.68
N ALA A 57 -30.16 -38.76 22.45
CA ALA A 57 -29.67 -39.08 21.11
C ALA A 57 -30.40 -40.28 20.46
N GLU A 58 -30.83 -41.27 21.25
CA GLU A 58 -31.65 -42.39 20.75
C GLU A 58 -33.04 -41.92 20.28
N GLN A 59 -33.64 -40.93 20.97
CA GLN A 59 -34.91 -40.32 20.55
C GLN A 59 -34.79 -39.51 19.23
N GLU A 60 -33.66 -38.86 18.98
CA GLU A 60 -33.41 -38.15 17.70
C GLU A 60 -33.13 -39.12 16.54
N SER A 61 -32.51 -40.27 16.81
CA SER A 61 -32.13 -41.25 15.77
C SER A 61 -33.31 -41.99 15.14
N GLN A 62 -34.45 -42.10 15.82
CA GLN A 62 -35.67 -42.72 15.29
C GLN A 62 -36.49 -41.80 14.38
N ALA A 63 -36.16 -40.51 14.30
CA ALA A 63 -36.92 -39.52 13.52
C ALA A 63 -36.39 -39.29 12.09
N ALA A 64 -35.23 -39.84 11.71
CA ALA A 64 -34.58 -39.59 10.41
C ALA A 64 -34.61 -40.83 9.49
N GLY A 65 -35.80 -41.18 8.99
CA GLY A 65 -35.99 -42.22 7.98
C GLY A 65 -36.13 -41.66 6.55
N HIS A 66 -35.21 -42.06 5.67
CA HIS A 66 -35.26 -42.16 4.18
C HIS A 66 -35.51 -40.95 3.26
N GLY A 67 -34.54 -40.73 2.36
CA GLY A 67 -34.71 -40.12 1.03
C GLY A 67 -33.36 -39.86 0.34
N SER A 68 -32.98 -40.64 -0.67
CA SER A 68 -31.80 -40.35 -1.50
C SER A 68 -32.16 -39.33 -2.59
N ALA A 69 -31.50 -38.17 -2.60
CA ALA A 69 -31.79 -37.09 -3.53
C ALA A 69 -30.79 -37.05 -4.69
N TYR A 70 -31.28 -36.87 -5.92
CA TYR A 70 -30.50 -36.87 -7.16
C TYR A 70 -30.49 -35.49 -7.81
N CYS A 71 -29.31 -35.00 -8.18
CA CYS A 71 -29.14 -33.75 -8.91
C CYS A 71 -29.05 -34.00 -10.43
N ALA A 72 -30.06 -33.56 -11.18
CA ALA A 72 -30.11 -33.70 -12.64
C ALA A 72 -29.08 -32.82 -13.39
N THR A 73 -28.76 -31.63 -12.88
CA THR A 73 -27.81 -30.69 -13.51
C THR A 73 -26.36 -31.19 -13.41
N CYS A 74 -26.03 -31.96 -12.37
CA CYS A 74 -24.67 -32.44 -12.10
C CYS A 74 -24.52 -33.96 -12.17
N ASN A 75 -25.60 -34.70 -12.44
CA ASN A 75 -25.64 -36.18 -12.47
C ASN A 75 -25.06 -36.85 -11.21
N LYS A 76 -25.39 -36.35 -10.00
CA LYS A 76 -24.89 -36.90 -8.72
C LYS A 76 -26.01 -37.34 -7.80
N LYS A 77 -25.88 -38.53 -7.20
CA LYS A 77 -26.77 -39.05 -6.15
C LYS A 77 -26.19 -38.74 -4.77
N PHE A 78 -27.03 -38.31 -3.84
CA PHE A 78 -26.66 -37.98 -2.47
C PHE A 78 -27.43 -38.88 -1.50
N SER A 79 -26.71 -39.40 -0.50
CA SER A 79 -27.26 -40.34 0.48
C SER A 79 -28.03 -39.66 1.62
N THR A 80 -27.86 -38.35 1.79
CA THR A 80 -28.56 -37.56 2.82
C THR A 80 -29.04 -36.23 2.26
N ASP A 81 -30.16 -35.73 2.78
CA ASP A 81 -30.79 -34.51 2.28
C ASP A 81 -29.94 -33.26 2.56
N ASN A 82 -29.20 -33.26 3.67
CA ASN A 82 -28.22 -32.21 4.00
C ASN A 82 -27.04 -32.15 3.02
N ALA A 83 -26.58 -33.29 2.50
CA ALA A 83 -25.52 -33.32 1.49
C ALA A 83 -26.05 -32.79 0.14
N TYR A 84 -27.31 -33.07 -0.17
CA TYR A 84 -27.98 -32.54 -1.36
C TYR A 84 -28.18 -31.01 -1.30
N THR A 85 -28.63 -30.48 -0.15
CA THR A 85 -28.81 -29.03 0.03
C THR A 85 -27.49 -28.27 -0.04
N ASN A 86 -26.41 -28.81 0.52
CA ASN A 86 -25.08 -28.20 0.37
C ASN A 86 -24.56 -28.26 -1.08
N HIS A 87 -24.91 -29.31 -1.83
CA HIS A 87 -24.52 -29.43 -3.23
C HIS A 87 -25.17 -28.38 -4.13
N ILE A 88 -26.49 -28.16 -4.00
CA ILE A 88 -27.22 -27.16 -4.81
C ILE A 88 -26.74 -25.72 -4.52
N GLN A 89 -26.26 -25.46 -3.30
CA GLN A 89 -25.69 -24.16 -2.93
C GLN A 89 -24.23 -23.98 -3.38
N SER A 90 -23.58 -25.01 -3.93
CA SER A 90 -22.18 -24.92 -4.34
C SER A 90 -21.99 -24.06 -5.59
N ASN A 91 -20.90 -23.26 -5.62
CA ASN A 91 -20.54 -22.42 -6.77
C ASN A 91 -20.42 -23.20 -8.08
N LYS A 92 -19.99 -24.48 -8.02
CA LYS A 92 -19.89 -25.35 -9.21
C LYS A 92 -21.27 -25.69 -9.78
N HIS A 93 -22.27 -25.95 -8.93
CA HIS A 93 -23.64 -26.24 -9.38
C HIS A 93 -24.28 -24.98 -9.99
N GLN A 94 -24.19 -23.83 -9.33
CA GLN A 94 -24.73 -22.57 -9.83
C GLN A 94 -24.13 -22.12 -11.16
N GLN A 95 -22.83 -22.38 -11.40
CA GLN A 95 -22.20 -22.12 -12.69
C GLN A 95 -22.70 -23.05 -13.80
N ALA A 96 -22.90 -24.34 -13.50
CA ALA A 96 -23.44 -25.29 -14.47
C ALA A 96 -24.87 -24.93 -14.88
N GLU A 97 -25.69 -24.51 -13.93
CA GLU A 97 -27.07 -24.08 -14.16
C GLU A 97 -27.16 -22.81 -15.02
N ARG A 98 -26.34 -21.79 -14.71
CA ARG A 98 -26.27 -20.56 -15.53
C ARG A 98 -25.84 -20.84 -16.97
N LYS A 99 -24.92 -21.79 -17.16
CA LYS A 99 -24.44 -22.18 -18.50
C LYS A 99 -25.51 -22.91 -19.31
N ALA A 100 -26.28 -23.80 -18.66
CA ALA A 100 -27.41 -24.47 -19.31
C ALA A 100 -28.52 -23.47 -19.71
N LEU A 101 -28.83 -22.51 -18.83
CA LEU A 101 -29.83 -21.48 -19.10
C LEU A 101 -29.44 -20.58 -20.28
N ALA A 102 -28.17 -20.19 -20.36
CA ALA A 102 -27.64 -19.40 -21.48
C ALA A 102 -27.72 -20.15 -22.82
N ALA A 103 -27.41 -21.45 -22.84
CA ALA A 103 -27.50 -22.28 -24.05
C ALA A 103 -28.96 -22.45 -24.53
N ALA A 104 -29.91 -22.57 -23.60
CA ALA A 104 -31.34 -22.61 -23.92
C ALA A 104 -31.85 -21.28 -24.50
N GLN A 105 -31.41 -20.15 -23.93
CA GLN A 105 -31.74 -18.81 -24.43
C GLN A 105 -31.20 -18.57 -25.85
N GLU A 106 -29.97 -18.99 -26.14
CA GLU A 106 -29.39 -18.86 -27.49
C GLU A 106 -30.14 -19.71 -28.53
N THR A 107 -30.62 -20.89 -28.14
CA THR A 107 -31.43 -21.76 -29.01
C THR A 107 -32.78 -21.14 -29.36
N VAL A 108 -33.46 -20.55 -28.36
CA VAL A 108 -34.73 -19.82 -28.56
C VAL A 108 -34.52 -18.58 -29.42
N GLN A 109 -33.40 -17.86 -29.23
CA GLN A 109 -33.08 -16.70 -30.06
C GLN A 109 -32.89 -17.09 -31.52
N ARG A 110 -32.18 -18.19 -31.83
CA ARG A 110 -32.05 -18.70 -33.21
C ARG A 110 -33.38 -19.17 -33.81
N MET A 111 -34.27 -19.74 -33.00
CA MET A 111 -35.61 -20.11 -33.45
C MET A 111 -36.47 -18.87 -33.75
N ASN A 112 -36.35 -17.82 -32.93
CA ASN A 112 -37.06 -16.56 -33.14
C ASN A 112 -36.55 -15.80 -34.37
N GLU A 113 -35.24 -15.78 -34.62
CA GLU A 113 -34.65 -15.20 -35.83
C GLU A 113 -35.19 -15.89 -37.10
N LYS A 114 -35.24 -17.23 -37.10
CA LYS A 114 -35.82 -18.01 -38.22
C LYS A 114 -37.32 -17.82 -38.40
N ASN A 115 -38.06 -17.52 -37.33
CA ASN A 115 -39.50 -17.24 -37.39
C ASN A 115 -39.78 -15.81 -37.88
N LEU A 116 -38.89 -14.86 -37.56
CA LEU A 116 -38.95 -13.48 -38.05
C LEU A 116 -38.69 -13.42 -39.57
N GLU A 117 -37.75 -14.24 -40.07
CA GLU A 117 -37.51 -14.41 -41.52
C GLU A 117 -38.72 -14.99 -42.29
N LYS A 118 -39.65 -15.66 -41.59
CA LYS A 118 -40.88 -16.24 -42.17
C LYS A 118 -42.13 -15.38 -41.99
N GLY A 119 -42.00 -14.16 -41.45
CA GLY A 119 -43.09 -13.17 -41.41
C GLY A 119 -44.21 -13.44 -40.40
N ALA A 120 -43.93 -14.18 -39.31
CA ALA A 120 -44.89 -14.37 -38.21
C ALA A 120 -44.49 -13.51 -36.99
N GLU A 121 -45.41 -12.69 -36.47
CA GLU A 121 -45.23 -11.98 -35.20
C GLU A 121 -45.33 -12.94 -34.01
N LEU A 122 -44.42 -12.82 -33.04
CA LEU A 122 -44.30 -13.74 -31.90
C LEU A 122 -44.89 -13.15 -30.62
N ASP A 123 -45.89 -13.85 -30.08
CA ASP A 123 -46.46 -13.65 -28.75
C ASP A 123 -45.45 -14.03 -27.64
N LYS A 124 -45.39 -13.24 -26.57
CA LYS A 124 -44.46 -13.43 -25.44
C LYS A 124 -44.74 -14.72 -24.68
N ASP A 125 -45.98 -15.19 -24.67
CA ASP A 125 -46.35 -16.44 -24.03
C ASP A 125 -45.84 -17.66 -24.81
N ALA A 126 -45.86 -17.60 -26.14
CA ALA A 126 -45.26 -18.63 -27.00
C ALA A 126 -43.72 -18.69 -26.85
N GLN A 127 -43.06 -17.55 -26.59
CA GLN A 127 -41.62 -17.49 -26.32
C GLN A 127 -41.25 -18.17 -25.00
N ASN A 128 -42.05 -17.94 -23.94
CA ASN A 128 -41.86 -18.61 -22.65
C ASN A 128 -42.14 -20.11 -22.74
N GLU A 129 -43.15 -20.52 -23.51
CA GLU A 129 -43.46 -21.94 -23.73
C GLU A 129 -42.35 -22.65 -24.52
N ALA A 130 -41.79 -22.00 -25.55
CA ALA A 130 -40.64 -22.50 -26.30
C ALA A 130 -39.38 -22.65 -25.43
N LEU A 131 -39.11 -21.69 -24.53
CA LEU A 131 -38.00 -21.75 -23.58
C LEU A 131 -38.17 -22.89 -22.58
N GLN A 132 -39.38 -23.10 -22.06
CA GLN A 132 -39.68 -24.24 -21.19
C GLN A 132 -39.56 -25.59 -21.91
N LYS A 133 -39.95 -25.65 -23.19
CA LYS A 133 -39.83 -26.86 -24.01
C LYS A 133 -38.37 -27.21 -24.30
N ALA A 134 -37.54 -26.22 -24.63
CA ALA A 134 -36.10 -26.40 -24.85
C ALA A 134 -35.36 -26.87 -23.58
N LEU A 135 -35.72 -26.36 -22.41
CA LEU A 135 -35.19 -26.82 -21.13
C LEU A 135 -35.57 -28.28 -20.82
N ARG A 136 -36.79 -28.70 -21.17
CA ARG A 136 -37.24 -30.10 -21.02
C ARG A 136 -36.56 -31.07 -22.00
N GLU A 137 -36.26 -30.63 -23.22
CA GLU A 137 -35.53 -31.44 -24.21
C GLU A 137 -34.05 -31.61 -23.85
N GLN A 138 -33.39 -30.58 -23.30
CA GLN A 138 -32.02 -30.71 -22.78
C GLN A 138 -31.91 -31.65 -21.58
N GLN A 139 -32.97 -31.77 -20.78
CA GLN A 139 -33.03 -32.73 -19.66
C GLN A 139 -33.28 -34.19 -20.11
N ARG A 140 -33.63 -34.43 -21.38
CA ARG A 140 -34.03 -35.76 -21.90
C ARG A 140 -32.96 -36.50 -22.72
N HIS A 141 -31.86 -35.86 -23.11
CA HIS A 141 -30.83 -36.53 -23.91
C HIS A 141 -29.69 -37.09 -23.04
N ALA A 142 -29.75 -38.41 -22.80
CA ALA A 142 -28.58 -39.23 -22.51
C ALA A 142 -27.97 -39.67 -23.86
N PRO A 143 -26.67 -39.45 -24.14
CA PRO A 143 -26.04 -40.00 -25.32
C PRO A 143 -25.32 -41.32 -24.99
N SER A 144 -25.78 -42.39 -25.62
CA SER A 144 -24.97 -43.54 -26.03
C SER A 144 -24.16 -43.16 -27.28
N GLU A 145 -22.92 -43.64 -27.33
CA GLU A 145 -22.03 -43.84 -28.49
C GLU A 145 -22.04 -42.79 -29.62
N ALA A 146 -20.94 -42.04 -29.72
CA ALA A 146 -20.54 -41.37 -30.95
C ALA A 146 -19.01 -41.33 -31.10
N THR A 147 -18.59 -41.62 -32.32
CA THR A 147 -17.24 -41.76 -32.89
C THR A 147 -16.38 -40.49 -32.85
N PRO A 148 -15.04 -40.61 -32.97
CA PRO A 148 -14.10 -39.53 -32.67
C PRO A 148 -13.95 -38.57 -33.86
N THR A 149 -14.13 -37.27 -33.61
CA THR A 149 -13.80 -36.20 -34.57
C THR A 149 -12.83 -35.20 -33.94
N GLU A 150 -11.63 -35.17 -34.55
CA GLU A 150 -10.60 -34.13 -34.60
C GLU A 150 -10.50 -33.12 -33.45
N LYS A 151 -9.63 -33.43 -32.47
CA LYS A 151 -9.00 -32.41 -31.62
C LYS A 151 -7.84 -31.77 -32.38
N ARG A 152 -8.05 -30.52 -32.78
CA ARG A 152 -6.99 -29.57 -33.17
C ARG A 152 -6.00 -29.41 -32.02
N VAL A 153 -4.81 -30.00 -32.16
CA VAL A 153 -3.69 -29.89 -31.23
C VAL A 153 -3.26 -28.42 -31.14
N ARG A 154 -3.48 -27.79 -29.98
CA ARG A 154 -2.75 -26.57 -29.61
C ARG A 154 -1.40 -27.02 -29.03
N GLN A 155 -0.34 -26.75 -29.77
CA GLN A 155 1.05 -26.89 -29.30
C GLN A 155 1.20 -26.14 -27.96
N ARG A 156 1.67 -26.85 -26.93
CA ARG A 156 2.14 -26.24 -25.67
C ARG A 156 3.54 -25.65 -25.92
N PRO A 157 3.85 -24.44 -25.40
CA PRO A 157 5.19 -23.90 -25.46
C PRO A 157 6.13 -24.65 -24.49
N ASP A 158 7.43 -24.59 -24.79
CA ASP A 158 8.55 -25.29 -24.16
C ASP A 158 8.54 -25.35 -22.62
N LYS A 159 9.12 -26.44 -22.09
CA LYS A 159 9.38 -26.64 -20.65
C LYS A 159 10.09 -25.40 -20.07
N PRO A 160 9.67 -24.90 -18.88
CA PRO A 160 10.34 -23.78 -18.23
C PRO A 160 11.84 -24.09 -17.96
N PRO A 161 12.76 -23.13 -18.16
CA PRO A 161 14.21 -23.34 -18.00
C PRO A 161 14.63 -23.91 -16.63
N ARG A 162 13.81 -23.66 -15.60
CA ARG A 162 14.04 -24.12 -14.23
C ARG A 162 13.85 -25.64 -14.08
N LEU A 163 12.90 -26.24 -14.82
CA LEU A 163 12.66 -27.68 -14.83
C LEU A 163 13.77 -28.44 -15.59
N GLN A 164 14.29 -27.84 -16.66
CA GLN A 164 15.43 -28.39 -17.40
C GLN A 164 16.72 -28.39 -16.56
N TRP A 165 16.93 -27.34 -15.77
CA TRP A 165 18.07 -27.25 -14.84
C TRP A 165 18.00 -28.33 -13.75
N PHE A 166 16.80 -28.60 -13.19
CA PHE A 166 16.62 -29.67 -12.20
C PHE A 166 16.70 -31.08 -12.79
N GLU A 167 16.22 -31.29 -14.03
CA GLU A 167 16.42 -32.55 -14.76
C GLU A 167 17.92 -32.80 -15.02
N GLN A 168 18.71 -31.75 -15.30
CA GLN A 168 20.18 -31.85 -15.45
C GLN A 168 20.91 -32.15 -14.12
N GLN A 169 20.43 -31.63 -12.98
CA GLN A 169 20.99 -31.96 -11.67
C GLN A 169 20.63 -33.38 -11.23
N ALA A 170 19.41 -33.83 -11.51
CA ALA A 170 19.01 -35.22 -11.25
C ALA A 170 19.80 -36.23 -12.11
N LYS A 171 20.14 -35.85 -13.35
CA LYS A 171 21.02 -36.64 -14.22
C LYS A 171 22.46 -36.70 -13.70
N LYS A 172 23.00 -35.59 -13.20
CA LYS A 172 24.32 -35.57 -12.55
C LYS A 172 24.40 -36.47 -11.32
N ILE A 173 23.35 -36.52 -10.51
CA ILE A 173 23.32 -37.39 -9.32
C ILE A 173 23.25 -38.87 -9.73
N THR A 174 22.55 -39.21 -10.82
CA THR A 174 22.56 -40.58 -11.37
C THR A 174 23.88 -40.94 -12.07
N ASP A 175 24.59 -39.95 -12.62
CA ASP A 175 25.90 -40.13 -13.24
C ASP A 175 27.02 -40.22 -12.18
N GLU A 176 26.87 -39.56 -11.01
CA GLU A 176 27.82 -39.61 -9.87
C GLU A 176 27.64 -40.86 -8.98
N GLU A 177 26.49 -41.53 -9.01
CA GLU A 177 26.25 -42.83 -8.34
C GLU A 177 26.49 -44.04 -9.27
N GLY A 178 26.94 -43.81 -10.52
CA GLY A 178 27.09 -44.84 -11.57
C GLY A 178 28.51 -45.11 -12.05
N GLU A 179 29.54 -44.55 -11.39
CA GLU A 179 30.95 -44.87 -11.68
C GLU A 179 31.48 -45.95 -10.73
N GLU A 180 30.94 -47.16 -10.82
CA GLU A 180 31.59 -48.41 -10.41
C GLU A 180 30.76 -49.59 -10.97
N GLU A 181 30.85 -49.82 -12.27
CA GLU A 181 30.85 -51.16 -12.90
C GLU A 181 31.06 -51.00 -14.43
N GLU A 182 31.92 -51.87 -14.96
CA GLU A 182 32.71 -51.69 -16.18
C GLU A 182 31.95 -51.89 -17.50
N GLU A 183 32.55 -51.29 -18.53
CA GLU A 183 32.71 -51.79 -19.90
C GLU A 183 31.95 -53.08 -20.29
N GLU A 184 31.01 -52.97 -21.24
CA GLU A 184 30.94 -53.88 -22.41
C GLU A 184 29.94 -53.37 -23.47
N GLU A 185 30.41 -53.39 -24.72
CA GLU A 185 29.69 -53.33 -26.01
C GLU A 185 29.16 -51.98 -26.56
N GLU A 186 30.01 -51.35 -27.40
CA GLU A 186 29.60 -50.61 -28.59
C GLU A 186 28.84 -51.53 -29.57
N GLU A 187 27.74 -51.07 -30.18
CA GLU A 187 27.58 -50.96 -31.66
C GLU A 187 26.12 -50.64 -32.07
N GLY A 188 25.93 -49.46 -32.69
CA GLY A 188 25.25 -49.36 -33.99
C GLY A 188 23.73 -49.17 -34.11
N TRP A 189 23.39 -48.35 -35.11
CA TRP A 189 22.15 -48.29 -35.92
C TRP A 189 20.98 -47.46 -35.34
N GLU A 190 20.68 -46.28 -35.87
CA GLU A 190 19.96 -45.95 -37.12
C GLU A 190 18.42 -46.08 -37.05
N ASP A 191 17.79 -45.21 -37.84
CA ASP A 191 16.40 -44.78 -37.94
C ASP A 191 15.38 -45.90 -38.29
N VAL A 192 14.09 -45.52 -38.36
CA VAL A 192 12.89 -46.28 -38.81
C VAL A 192 12.22 -47.11 -37.69
N GLY A 193 10.91 -47.13 -37.43
CA GLY A 193 9.70 -46.65 -38.08
C GLY A 193 8.57 -47.65 -37.78
N GLU A 194 7.39 -47.13 -37.41
CA GLU A 194 6.02 -47.73 -37.45
C GLU A 194 5.67 -49.03 -36.68
N ASP A 195 4.62 -48.88 -35.85
CA ASP A 195 3.44 -49.73 -35.61
C ASP A 195 3.59 -51.26 -35.40
N MET A 196 3.07 -51.77 -34.28
CA MET A 196 2.06 -52.85 -34.22
C MET A 196 1.53 -53.08 -32.79
N ASP A 197 0.25 -53.44 -32.77
CA ASP A 197 -0.64 -53.65 -31.62
C ASP A 197 -0.41 -54.97 -30.85
N ASP A 198 -1.16 -55.05 -29.74
CA ASP A 198 -1.79 -56.23 -29.11
C ASP A 198 -1.08 -57.06 -28.02
N ASP A 199 -1.86 -57.16 -26.93
CA ASP A 199 -2.16 -58.27 -26.04
C ASP A 199 -1.21 -58.72 -24.90
N ASP A 200 -1.86 -58.76 -23.72
CA ASP A 200 -1.51 -59.45 -22.48
C ASP A 200 -1.36 -60.97 -22.68
N ASP A 201 -0.42 -61.61 -21.97
CA ASP A 201 -0.67 -62.78 -21.08
C ASP A 201 0.66 -63.45 -20.64
N ASP A 202 0.73 -63.68 -19.33
CA ASP A 202 1.16 -64.87 -18.55
C ASP A 202 2.39 -65.76 -18.92
N ASP A 203 3.07 -66.16 -17.82
CA ASP A 203 3.76 -67.45 -17.55
C ASP A 203 5.07 -67.76 -18.32
N ASP A 204 6.16 -68.34 -17.77
CA ASP A 204 6.41 -69.12 -16.55
C ASP A 204 7.94 -69.22 -16.30
N GLU A 205 8.30 -69.31 -15.00
CA GLU A 205 9.26 -70.24 -14.33
C GLU A 205 10.75 -70.37 -14.84
N GLU A 206 11.81 -70.69 -14.08
CA GLU A 206 12.03 -71.43 -12.82
C GLU A 206 13.33 -70.92 -12.12
N GLU A 207 13.32 -71.05 -10.78
CA GLU A 207 14.40 -71.44 -9.84
C GLU A 207 15.82 -70.81 -9.91
N GLU A 208 16.32 -70.26 -8.79
CA GLU A 208 17.01 -71.00 -7.73
C GLU A 208 17.35 -70.08 -6.54
N GLU A 209 17.45 -70.70 -5.37
CA GLU A 209 17.74 -70.13 -4.05
C GLU A 209 19.19 -69.64 -3.94
N GLU A 210 19.46 -68.56 -3.19
CA GLU A 210 20.59 -68.57 -2.27
C GLU A 210 20.41 -67.55 -1.12
N MET A 211 20.70 -68.05 0.07
CA MET A 211 20.47 -67.47 1.38
C MET A 211 21.80 -66.89 1.85
N GLU A 212 21.90 -65.59 2.06
CA GLU A 212 22.95 -64.99 2.89
C GLU A 212 22.30 -64.30 4.10
N GLU A 213 22.43 -64.95 5.25
CA GLU A 213 22.21 -64.37 6.58
C GLU A 213 23.47 -63.65 7.07
N GLU A 214 23.24 -62.66 7.96
CA GLU A 214 24.19 -61.87 8.77
C GLU A 214 24.74 -60.59 8.09
N ASP A 215 24.28 -59.39 8.44
CA ASP A 215 24.48 -58.81 9.76
C ASP A 215 23.17 -58.26 10.39
N SER A 216 22.80 -58.92 11.48
CA SER A 216 21.71 -58.55 12.37
C SER A 216 22.22 -57.61 13.45
N THR A 217 22.21 -56.31 13.17
CA THR A 217 22.33 -55.27 14.20
C THR A 217 21.05 -54.43 14.31
N SER A 218 20.16 -54.92 15.19
CA SER A 218 19.00 -54.23 15.78
C SER A 218 17.81 -53.89 14.87
N ALA A 219 17.04 -54.92 14.49
CA ALA A 219 15.60 -54.76 14.29
C ALA A 219 14.93 -54.42 15.64
N ALA A 220 15.03 -53.16 16.07
CA ALA A 220 14.12 -52.62 17.07
C ALA A 220 12.72 -52.71 16.47
N ALA A 221 11.81 -53.44 17.11
CA ALA A 221 10.42 -53.53 16.70
C ALA A 221 9.86 -52.12 16.47
N LEU A 222 9.66 -51.74 15.20
CA LEU A 222 9.11 -50.44 14.83
C LEU A 222 7.79 -50.26 15.57
N ALA A 223 7.64 -49.10 16.24
CA ALA A 223 6.45 -48.81 17.02
C ALA A 223 5.18 -48.92 16.14
N PRO A 224 4.05 -49.42 16.66
CA PRO A 224 2.83 -49.58 15.87
C PRO A 224 2.39 -48.25 15.23
N GLY A 225 2.39 -48.18 13.90
CA GLY A 225 1.97 -47.00 13.13
C GLY A 225 3.09 -46.17 12.50
N THR A 226 4.33 -46.63 12.52
CA THR A 226 5.46 -45.94 11.85
C THR A 226 5.48 -46.27 10.36
N ILE A 227 5.60 -45.25 9.49
CA ILE A 227 5.68 -45.44 8.03
C ILE A 227 7.12 -45.81 7.66
N PRO A 228 7.39 -46.98 7.04
CA PRO A 228 8.72 -47.37 6.60
C PRO A 228 9.29 -46.41 5.55
N VAL A 229 10.62 -46.29 5.49
CA VAL A 229 11.31 -45.42 4.51
C VAL A 229 11.09 -45.83 3.05
N THR A 230 10.63 -47.05 2.80
CA THR A 230 10.23 -47.59 1.49
C THR A 230 8.81 -47.20 1.06
N ASP A 231 8.00 -46.70 1.99
CA ASP A 231 6.59 -46.39 1.77
C ASP A 231 6.40 -44.88 1.61
N CYS A 232 5.50 -44.47 0.72
CA CYS A 232 5.26 -43.06 0.46
C CYS A 232 4.61 -42.36 1.65
N LEU A 233 5.15 -41.21 2.05
CA LEU A 233 4.62 -40.43 3.18
C LEU A 233 3.20 -39.89 2.95
N PHE A 234 2.77 -39.78 1.69
CA PHE A 234 1.53 -39.08 1.30
C PHE A 234 0.45 -40.00 0.70
N CYS A 235 0.77 -41.23 0.33
CA CYS A 235 -0.16 -42.18 -0.28
C CYS A 235 0.25 -43.64 0.00
N GLY A 236 -0.57 -44.62 -0.39
CA GLY A 236 -0.31 -46.05 -0.15
C GLY A 236 0.69 -46.73 -1.10
N HIS A 237 1.59 -45.98 -1.75
CA HIS A 237 2.56 -46.54 -2.70
C HIS A 237 3.80 -47.07 -1.97
N HIS A 238 4.18 -48.33 -2.24
CA HIS A 238 5.39 -48.99 -1.74
C HIS A 238 6.46 -49.07 -2.82
N SER A 239 7.72 -48.81 -2.48
CA SER A 239 8.87 -48.87 -3.40
C SER A 239 9.95 -49.82 -2.88
N ARG A 240 10.62 -50.53 -3.79
CA ARG A 240 11.70 -51.48 -3.45
C ARG A 240 12.96 -50.83 -2.84
N SER A 241 13.14 -49.52 -2.99
CA SER A 241 14.27 -48.79 -2.41
C SER A 241 13.88 -47.34 -2.04
N LEU A 242 14.63 -46.74 -1.10
CA LEU A 242 14.43 -45.35 -0.66
C LEU A 242 14.56 -44.36 -1.81
N SER A 243 15.55 -44.54 -2.70
CA SER A 243 15.77 -43.66 -3.86
C SER A 243 14.57 -43.67 -4.82
N ARG A 244 13.98 -44.84 -5.07
CA ARG A 244 12.74 -44.96 -5.87
C ARG A 244 11.52 -44.35 -5.16
N ASN A 245 11.42 -44.50 -3.84
CA ASN A 245 10.36 -43.87 -3.05
C ASN A 245 10.45 -42.34 -3.10
N MET A 246 11.66 -41.78 -2.99
CA MET A 246 11.89 -40.34 -3.10
C MET A 246 11.56 -39.80 -4.50
N ALA A 247 11.91 -40.54 -5.55
CA ALA A 247 11.53 -40.22 -6.92
C ALA A 247 10.01 -40.21 -7.11
N HIS A 248 9.30 -41.17 -6.52
CA HIS A 248 7.84 -41.21 -6.50
C HIS A 248 7.23 -40.00 -5.75
N MET A 249 7.70 -39.71 -4.53
CA MET A 249 7.23 -38.56 -3.74
C MET A 249 7.45 -37.22 -4.47
N THR A 250 8.58 -37.08 -5.17
CA THR A 250 8.91 -35.89 -5.95
C THR A 250 8.04 -35.75 -7.19
N LYS A 251 7.88 -36.81 -7.99
CA LYS A 251 7.11 -36.79 -9.25
C LYS A 251 5.60 -36.72 -9.01
N THR A 252 5.07 -37.54 -8.11
CA THR A 252 3.63 -37.70 -7.90
C THR A 252 3.06 -36.63 -6.96
N HIS A 253 3.80 -36.28 -5.91
CA HIS A 253 3.31 -35.37 -4.86
C HIS A 253 4.02 -34.01 -4.83
N SER A 254 4.95 -33.75 -5.76
CA SER A 254 5.73 -32.51 -5.80
C SER A 254 6.41 -32.20 -4.46
N PHE A 255 6.83 -33.25 -3.75
CA PHE A 255 7.60 -33.13 -2.51
C PHE A 255 9.06 -32.83 -2.85
N PHE A 256 9.62 -31.80 -2.21
CA PHE A 256 11.00 -31.39 -2.41
C PHE A 256 11.66 -31.14 -1.06
N LEU A 257 12.88 -31.67 -0.90
CA LEU A 257 13.75 -31.37 0.24
C LEU A 257 14.60 -30.15 -0.10
N PRO A 258 14.53 -29.06 0.70
CA PRO A 258 15.44 -27.93 0.53
C PRO A 258 16.89 -28.34 0.75
N ASP A 259 17.83 -27.70 0.04
CA ASP A 259 19.27 -27.76 0.34
C ASP A 259 19.88 -29.16 0.40
N ILE A 260 19.48 -30.04 -0.53
CA ILE A 260 19.95 -31.43 -0.57
C ILE A 260 21.48 -31.58 -0.56
N GLU A 261 22.20 -30.58 -1.08
CA GLU A 261 23.68 -30.50 -1.09
C GLU A 261 24.30 -30.47 0.32
N PHE A 262 23.53 -30.12 1.35
CA PHE A 262 23.99 -30.04 2.74
C PHE A 262 23.30 -31.08 3.63
N LEU A 263 22.50 -31.97 3.06
CA LEU A 263 21.82 -33.02 3.80
C LEU A 263 22.77 -34.21 4.02
N VAL A 264 23.14 -34.47 5.27
CA VAL A 264 24.12 -35.52 5.60
C VAL A 264 23.45 -36.87 5.87
N ASP A 265 22.19 -36.85 6.33
CA ASP A 265 21.44 -38.07 6.64
C ASP A 265 20.01 -38.06 6.06
N LEU A 266 19.91 -38.46 4.79
CA LEU A 266 18.64 -38.57 4.07
C LEU A 266 17.74 -39.67 4.66
N ARG A 267 18.32 -40.81 5.06
CA ARG A 267 17.57 -41.95 5.58
C ARG A 267 16.95 -41.61 6.95
N GLY A 268 17.71 -40.97 7.84
CA GLY A 268 17.25 -40.50 9.14
C GLY A 268 16.17 -39.45 9.03
N LEU A 269 16.32 -38.47 8.11
CA LEU A 269 15.29 -37.45 7.88
C LEU A 269 13.96 -38.07 7.41
N VAL A 270 13.99 -38.99 6.44
CA VAL A 270 12.77 -39.63 5.93
C VAL A 270 12.12 -40.53 6.99
N SER A 271 12.92 -41.24 7.79
CA SER A 271 12.40 -42.04 8.91
C SER A 271 11.70 -41.16 9.95
N TYR A 272 12.30 -40.01 10.29
CA TYR A 272 11.71 -39.04 11.20
C TYR A 272 10.38 -38.46 10.68
N LEU A 273 10.33 -38.12 9.39
CA LEU A 273 9.09 -37.65 8.76
C LEU A 273 8.01 -38.74 8.72
N GLY A 274 8.42 -40.01 8.52
CA GLY A 274 7.55 -41.18 8.62
C GLY A 274 6.95 -41.38 10.00
N GLU A 275 7.73 -41.15 11.06
CA GLU A 275 7.23 -41.14 12.44
C GLU A 275 6.26 -39.97 12.70
N LYS A 276 6.57 -38.78 12.18
CA LYS A 276 5.74 -37.58 12.38
C LYS A 276 4.36 -37.71 11.72
N VAL A 277 4.29 -38.28 10.52
CA VAL A 277 3.04 -38.51 9.79
C VAL A 277 2.33 -39.77 10.30
N GLY A 278 3.06 -40.86 10.52
CA GLY A 278 2.54 -42.15 10.95
C GLY A 278 2.05 -42.16 12.40
N VAL A 279 2.99 -41.99 13.32
CA VAL A 279 2.76 -42.08 14.78
C VAL A 279 2.22 -40.77 15.33
N GLY A 280 2.85 -39.65 14.95
CA GLY A 280 2.43 -38.31 15.39
C GLY A 280 1.08 -37.88 14.82
N LYS A 281 0.69 -38.44 13.67
CA LYS A 281 -0.50 -38.04 12.91
C LYS A 281 -0.54 -36.52 12.69
N VAL A 282 0.60 -35.95 12.35
CA VAL A 282 0.80 -34.50 12.17
C VAL A 282 1.12 -34.21 10.71
N CYS A 283 0.49 -33.16 10.17
CA CYS A 283 0.81 -32.64 8.85
C CYS A 283 2.15 -31.89 8.86
N LEU A 284 3.05 -32.22 7.92
CA LEU A 284 4.40 -31.67 7.84
C LEU A 284 4.48 -30.15 7.59
N TRP A 285 3.39 -29.53 7.11
CA TRP A 285 3.34 -28.11 6.77
C TRP A 285 2.59 -27.23 7.78
N CYS A 286 1.58 -27.77 8.48
CA CYS A 286 0.65 -27.00 9.31
C CYS A 286 1.16 -26.62 10.72
N ASN A 287 2.48 -26.69 10.95
CA ASN A 287 3.14 -26.77 12.26
C ASN A 287 2.44 -25.97 13.39
N GLU A 288 2.14 -26.65 14.51
CA GLU A 288 1.47 -26.17 15.73
C GLU A 288 0.11 -25.43 15.63
N ARG A 289 -0.40 -25.12 14.43
CA ARG A 289 -1.72 -24.49 14.23
C ARG A 289 -2.86 -25.49 13.96
N GLY A 290 -2.55 -26.77 13.76
CA GLY A 290 -3.50 -27.83 13.43
C GLY A 290 -3.66 -28.89 14.53
N LYS A 291 -4.91 -29.33 14.78
CA LYS A 291 -5.22 -30.48 15.64
C LYS A 291 -4.54 -31.74 15.07
N SER A 292 -3.98 -32.61 15.93
CA SER A 292 -3.56 -33.97 15.56
C SER A 292 -4.72 -34.73 14.92
N PHE A 293 -4.47 -35.42 13.81
CA PHE A 293 -5.51 -36.17 13.10
C PHE A 293 -5.78 -37.52 13.77
N TYR A 294 -6.96 -38.10 13.50
CA TYR A 294 -7.40 -39.33 14.17
C TYR A 294 -6.78 -40.61 13.57
N SER A 295 -6.43 -40.61 12.27
CA SER A 295 -5.76 -41.71 11.57
C SER A 295 -4.69 -41.21 10.59
N THR A 296 -3.79 -42.09 10.17
CA THR A 296 -2.73 -41.86 9.19
C THR A 296 -3.30 -41.47 7.83
N GLU A 297 -4.36 -42.15 7.41
CA GLU A 297 -5.06 -41.91 6.14
C GLU A 297 -5.69 -40.51 6.12
N ALA A 298 -6.18 -40.03 7.28
CA ALA A 298 -6.75 -38.70 7.40
C ALA A 298 -5.70 -37.58 7.27
N VAL A 299 -4.46 -37.81 7.76
CA VAL A 299 -3.33 -36.87 7.56
C VAL A 299 -2.91 -36.84 6.10
N GLN A 300 -2.76 -38.01 5.49
CA GLN A 300 -2.35 -38.15 4.09
C GLN A 300 -3.38 -37.53 3.13
N ALA A 301 -4.67 -37.76 3.37
CA ALA A 301 -5.76 -37.11 2.63
C ALA A 301 -5.75 -35.59 2.82
N HIS A 302 -5.54 -35.10 4.05
CA HIS A 302 -5.41 -33.67 4.29
C HIS A 302 -4.21 -33.07 3.53
N MET A 303 -3.07 -33.74 3.55
CA MET A 303 -1.84 -33.28 2.90
C MET A 303 -2.00 -33.22 1.38
N THR A 304 -2.65 -34.21 0.79
CA THR A 304 -2.92 -34.25 -0.66
C THR A 304 -4.00 -33.25 -1.07
N ASP A 305 -5.16 -33.21 -0.38
CA ASP A 305 -6.28 -32.32 -0.69
C ASP A 305 -5.94 -30.82 -0.55
N LYS A 306 -5.07 -30.48 0.40
CA LYS A 306 -4.62 -29.09 0.65
C LYS A 306 -3.28 -28.77 0.00
N SER A 307 -2.68 -29.73 -0.72
CA SER A 307 -1.35 -29.59 -1.33
C SER A 307 -0.25 -29.20 -0.30
N HIS A 308 -0.35 -29.75 0.90
CA HIS A 308 0.59 -29.62 2.01
C HIS A 308 1.65 -30.74 2.03
N CYS A 309 1.95 -31.33 0.87
CA CYS A 309 3.04 -32.31 0.69
C CYS A 309 4.41 -31.59 0.57
N LYS A 310 4.72 -30.72 1.53
CA LYS A 310 5.96 -29.92 1.59
C LYS A 310 6.43 -29.79 3.05
N LEU A 311 7.73 -29.60 3.24
CA LEU A 311 8.33 -29.42 4.56
C LEU A 311 8.32 -27.93 4.96
N LEU A 312 7.79 -27.59 6.14
CA LEU A 312 7.83 -26.22 6.65
C LEU A 312 9.21 -25.90 7.23
N THR A 313 10.00 -25.09 6.52
CA THR A 313 11.36 -24.68 6.92
C THR A 313 11.47 -23.21 7.34
N ASP A 314 10.34 -22.55 7.60
CA ASP A 314 10.28 -21.15 8.02
C ASP A 314 10.26 -21.00 9.55
N GLY A 315 10.92 -19.95 10.07
CA GLY A 315 10.92 -19.62 11.50
C GLY A 315 11.65 -20.63 12.38
N ASP A 316 11.14 -20.86 13.60
CA ASP A 316 11.72 -21.78 14.60
C ASP A 316 11.53 -23.27 14.22
N ALA A 317 10.63 -23.58 13.29
CA ALA A 317 10.40 -24.94 12.78
C ALA A 317 11.62 -25.51 12.03
N ALA A 318 12.49 -24.65 11.48
CA ALA A 318 13.71 -25.06 10.81
C ALA A 318 14.72 -25.74 11.77
N LEU A 319 14.69 -25.38 13.06
CA LEU A 319 15.58 -25.95 14.08
C LEU A 319 15.31 -27.44 14.31
N GLU A 320 14.09 -27.90 14.01
CA GLU A 320 13.70 -29.32 14.13
C GLU A 320 14.47 -30.22 13.15
N PHE A 321 14.90 -29.67 12.02
CA PHE A 321 15.60 -30.43 10.97
C PHE A 321 17.10 -30.15 10.95
N ALA A 322 17.60 -29.27 11.82
CA ALA A 322 19.00 -28.81 11.83
C ALA A 322 20.00 -29.96 12.00
N ASP A 323 19.59 -31.03 12.70
CA ASP A 323 20.44 -32.18 13.00
C ASP A 323 20.69 -33.09 11.79
N PHE A 324 19.91 -32.95 10.71
CA PHE A 324 20.07 -33.74 9.48
C PHE A 324 20.90 -33.00 8.40
N TYR A 325 21.27 -31.74 8.63
CA TYR A 325 21.99 -30.90 7.68
C TYR A 325 23.33 -30.40 8.25
N ASP A 326 24.40 -30.42 7.44
CA ASP A 326 25.70 -29.83 7.76
C ASP A 326 26.07 -28.74 6.74
N PHE A 327 26.12 -27.50 7.22
CA PHE A 327 26.39 -26.32 6.41
C PHE A 327 27.85 -25.82 6.54
N ARG A 328 28.74 -26.58 7.20
CA ARG A 328 30.14 -26.16 7.41
C ARG A 328 30.91 -25.97 6.12
N SER A 329 30.57 -26.72 5.08
CA SER A 329 31.16 -26.59 3.74
C SER A 329 30.78 -25.29 3.00
N SER A 330 29.79 -24.53 3.48
CA SER A 330 29.35 -23.27 2.88
C SER A 330 30.10 -22.03 3.41
N TYR A 331 31.00 -22.19 4.39
CA TYR A 331 31.77 -21.08 4.96
C TYR A 331 32.96 -20.68 4.06
N PRO A 332 33.19 -19.38 3.81
CA PRO A 332 34.28 -18.87 2.97
C PRO A 332 35.69 -19.27 3.44
N ASP A 333 35.82 -19.66 4.70
CA ASP A 333 37.11 -19.92 5.36
C ASP A 333 37.41 -21.43 5.50
N ALA A 334 36.67 -22.30 4.82
CA ALA A 334 36.98 -23.72 4.73
C ALA A 334 38.16 -23.96 3.77
N LYS A 335 39.35 -23.48 4.14
CA LYS A 335 40.62 -24.03 3.67
C LYS A 335 41.40 -24.54 4.86
N ASP A 336 41.49 -25.87 4.91
CA ASP A 336 42.47 -26.69 5.60
C ASP A 336 42.74 -26.36 7.09
N GLY A 337 41.93 -26.97 7.96
CA GLY A 337 42.48 -27.65 9.14
C GLY A 337 42.91 -26.82 10.36
N ASP A 338 42.29 -25.68 10.64
CA ASP A 338 42.49 -24.99 11.93
C ASP A 338 41.18 -24.91 12.74
N ASP A 339 41.14 -25.68 13.84
CA ASP A 339 40.19 -25.51 14.94
C ASP A 339 40.51 -24.21 15.67
N VAL A 340 39.70 -23.16 15.47
CA VAL A 340 39.83 -21.92 16.26
C VAL A 340 38.70 -21.83 17.28
N GLU A 341 39.00 -22.27 18.50
CA GLU A 341 38.26 -21.90 19.71
C GLU A 341 38.26 -20.37 19.86
N MET A 342 37.11 -19.74 19.63
CA MET A 342 36.90 -18.33 19.93
C MET A 342 36.72 -18.16 21.45
N LYS A 343 37.72 -17.53 22.09
CA LYS A 343 37.72 -17.16 23.51
C LYS A 343 36.60 -16.16 23.84
N ASP A 344 35.87 -16.47 24.90
CA ASP A 344 34.99 -15.55 25.61
C ASP A 344 35.78 -14.36 26.19
N GLY A 345 35.41 -13.14 25.81
CA GLY A 345 35.80 -11.93 26.52
C GLY A 345 36.14 -10.75 25.63
N GLU A 346 35.13 -9.92 25.33
CA GLU A 346 35.17 -8.45 25.40
C GLU A 346 33.80 -7.90 24.95
N LEU A 347 32.96 -7.55 25.93
CA LEU A 347 31.74 -6.74 25.75
C LEU A 347 32.10 -5.28 26.06
N PRO A 348 31.76 -4.30 25.21
CA PRO A 348 31.58 -2.92 25.65
C PRO A 348 30.16 -2.75 26.23
N ASP A 349 30.08 -2.10 27.39
CA ASP A 349 28.85 -1.89 28.18
C ASP A 349 27.63 -1.47 27.35
N GLU A 350 26.60 -2.32 27.34
CA GLU A 350 25.24 -1.99 26.89
C GLU A 350 24.61 -0.98 27.87
N LYS A 351 24.33 0.24 27.39
CA LYS A 351 23.26 1.07 27.98
C LYS A 351 21.94 0.61 27.37
N THR A 352 21.31 -0.36 28.02
CA THR A 352 20.13 -1.06 27.55
C THR A 352 18.92 -0.12 27.42
N VAL A 353 18.27 -0.18 26.26
CA VAL A 353 16.91 0.33 26.04
C VAL A 353 15.95 -0.61 26.79
N GLU A 354 15.24 -0.11 27.80
CA GLU A 354 14.32 -0.94 28.60
C GLU A 354 12.91 -0.86 28.03
N PHE A 355 12.35 -2.00 27.63
CA PHE A 355 10.97 -2.13 27.18
C PHE A 355 10.11 -2.69 28.31
N ASP A 356 9.05 -1.97 28.69
CA ASP A 356 8.10 -2.39 29.72
C ASP A 356 6.86 -3.02 29.06
N ASP A 357 6.81 -4.37 29.11
CA ASP A 357 5.73 -5.20 28.58
C ASP A 357 4.36 -4.90 29.23
N GLU A 358 4.31 -4.32 30.44
CA GLU A 358 3.05 -4.02 31.15
C GLU A 358 2.44 -2.68 30.73
N THR A 359 3.28 -1.70 30.36
CA THR A 359 2.84 -0.33 30.01
C THR A 359 2.90 -0.02 28.51
N LEU A 360 3.50 -0.91 27.71
CA LEU A 360 3.82 -0.67 26.30
C LEU A 360 4.67 0.61 26.13
N GLU A 361 5.59 0.84 27.07
CA GLU A 361 6.53 1.97 27.08
C GLU A 361 7.95 1.49 26.77
N LEU A 362 8.60 2.12 25.79
CA LEU A 362 10.01 1.94 25.47
C LEU A 362 10.82 3.08 26.10
N THR A 363 11.79 2.77 26.96
CA THR A 363 12.65 3.74 27.64
C THR A 363 14.00 3.80 26.94
N LEU A 364 14.31 4.96 26.35
CA LEU A 364 15.59 5.23 25.69
C LEU A 364 16.72 5.41 26.71
N PRO A 365 18.01 5.35 26.29
CA PRO A 365 19.16 5.57 27.18
C PRO A 365 19.22 6.97 27.81
N SER A 366 18.44 7.92 27.29
CA SER A 366 18.23 9.26 27.85
C SER A 366 17.22 9.31 29.01
N GLY A 367 16.49 8.22 29.27
CA GLY A 367 15.38 8.14 30.24
C GLY A 367 14.02 8.57 29.67
N ALA A 368 13.93 8.91 28.38
CA ALA A 368 12.68 9.27 27.71
C ALA A 368 11.85 8.04 27.36
N LYS A 369 10.52 8.12 27.54
CA LYS A 369 9.57 7.01 27.33
C LYS A 369 8.73 7.21 26.07
N ILE A 370 8.59 6.17 25.25
CA ILE A 370 7.82 6.13 24.00
C ILE A 370 6.64 5.17 24.17
N GLY A 371 5.40 5.60 23.93
CA GLY A 371 4.19 4.77 24.15
C GLY A 371 3.09 4.90 23.08
N HIS A 372 2.14 3.96 23.10
CA HIS A 372 1.11 3.77 22.06
C HIS A 372 -0.04 4.82 22.08
N ARG A 373 -0.46 5.30 20.89
CA ARG A 373 -1.43 6.40 20.70
C ARG A 373 -2.82 6.20 21.33
N SER A 374 -3.27 4.97 21.57
CA SER A 374 -4.60 4.68 22.14
C SER A 374 -4.70 4.99 23.65
N LEU A 375 -3.58 5.22 24.33
CA LEU A 375 -3.50 5.32 25.78
C LEU A 375 -3.50 6.77 26.33
N MET A 376 -3.52 7.79 25.47
CA MET A 376 -3.56 9.22 25.87
C MET A 376 -4.73 9.57 26.80
N ARG A 377 -5.83 8.82 26.72
CA ARG A 377 -7.00 9.00 27.60
C ARG A 377 -6.79 8.42 29.00
N TYR A 378 -5.93 7.41 29.14
CA TYR A 378 -5.60 6.75 30.41
C TYR A 378 -4.49 7.48 31.18
N TYR A 379 -3.52 8.09 30.50
CA TYR A 379 -2.43 8.86 31.13
C TYR A 379 -2.88 10.11 31.92
N LYS A 380 -4.15 10.52 31.79
CA LYS A 380 -4.73 11.65 32.54
C LYS A 380 -5.46 11.27 33.84
N GLN A 381 -5.50 9.99 34.23
CA GLN A 381 -6.19 9.58 35.46
C GLN A 381 -5.19 9.26 36.57
N ARG A 382 -5.06 10.17 37.55
CA ARG A 382 -4.37 9.89 38.82
C ARG A 382 -5.22 8.94 39.65
N PHE A 383 -4.73 7.72 39.89
CA PHE A 383 -5.19 6.89 40.99
C PHE A 383 -4.01 6.44 41.86
N GLY A 384 -4.22 6.52 43.17
CA GLY A 384 -3.20 6.35 44.21
C GLY A 384 -2.84 4.90 44.55
N VAL A 385 -1.89 4.81 45.47
CA VAL A 385 -1.12 3.66 45.96
C VAL A 385 -1.98 2.51 46.55
N GLN A 386 -1.79 1.26 46.09
CA GLN A 386 -1.45 0.07 46.92
C GLN A 386 -1.26 -1.26 46.14
N ARG A 387 -0.08 -1.87 46.39
CA ARG A 387 0.35 -3.30 46.42
C ARG A 387 -0.20 -4.36 45.43
N ALA A 388 0.72 -4.74 44.52
CA ALA A 388 1.33 -6.07 44.29
C ALA A 388 0.44 -7.32 44.07
N LEU A 389 0.64 -7.98 42.92
CA LEU A 389 0.88 -9.43 42.77
C LEU A 389 1.59 -9.68 41.43
N VAL A 390 2.81 -10.23 41.46
CA VAL A 390 3.62 -10.64 40.31
C VAL A 390 3.05 -11.92 39.69
N PRO A 391 3.05 -12.07 38.36
CA PRO A 391 3.47 -13.33 37.74
C PRO A 391 4.61 -13.16 36.74
N ALA A 392 5.51 -14.13 36.78
CA ALA A 392 6.83 -14.14 36.20
C ALA A 392 6.90 -14.33 34.66
N HIS A 393 8.00 -13.81 34.11
CA HIS A 393 8.60 -14.10 32.81
C HIS A 393 8.60 -15.61 32.48
N ASN A 394 8.09 -16.00 31.30
CA ASN A 394 8.00 -17.40 30.89
C ASN A 394 9.20 -17.82 30.00
N GLN A 395 10.39 -17.95 30.60
CA GLN A 395 11.53 -18.66 30.01
C GLN A 395 11.32 -20.20 29.93
N LYS A 396 10.15 -20.72 30.31
CA LYS A 396 9.86 -22.17 30.36
C LYS A 396 9.22 -22.73 29.08
N ALA A 397 9.10 -21.97 28.00
CA ALA A 397 8.64 -22.49 26.71
C ALA A 397 9.74 -23.30 26.02
N VAL A 398 10.95 -22.73 25.90
CA VAL A 398 12.12 -23.36 25.27
C VAL A 398 12.55 -24.64 26.02
N GLY A 399 12.53 -24.61 27.36
CA GLY A 399 12.85 -25.80 28.18
C GLY A 399 11.76 -26.88 28.20
N ARG A 400 10.52 -26.58 27.78
CA ARG A 400 9.43 -27.56 27.67
C ARG A 400 9.56 -28.39 26.40
N VAL A 401 9.86 -27.71 25.30
CA VAL A 401 10.08 -28.30 23.98
C VAL A 401 11.27 -29.28 24.03
N LEU A 402 12.41 -28.84 24.56
CA LEU A 402 13.60 -29.70 24.75
C LEU A 402 13.38 -30.90 25.71
N LYS A 403 12.50 -30.78 26.71
CA LYS A 403 12.13 -31.90 27.60
C LYS A 403 11.20 -32.91 26.95
N GLN A 404 10.41 -32.48 25.96
CA GLN A 404 9.47 -33.34 25.24
C GLN A 404 10.20 -34.20 24.20
N TYR A 405 11.26 -33.69 23.59
CA TYR A 405 12.14 -34.45 22.68
C TYR A 405 13.01 -35.49 23.39
N ARG A 406 13.51 -35.22 24.61
CA ARG A 406 14.16 -36.25 25.45
C ARG A 406 13.22 -37.37 25.92
N ALA A 407 11.91 -37.10 25.98
CA ALA A 407 10.91 -38.09 26.39
C ALA A 407 10.48 -39.03 25.25
N LEU A 408 10.90 -38.74 24.00
CA LEU A 408 10.66 -39.56 22.80
C LEU A 408 11.83 -40.50 22.48
N GLY A 409 12.87 -40.54 23.32
CA GLY A 409 13.95 -41.53 23.23
C GLY A 409 15.18 -41.11 22.42
N TRP A 410 15.23 -39.88 21.91
CA TRP A 410 16.40 -39.42 21.15
C TRP A 410 17.51 -38.91 22.09
N ALA A 411 18.67 -39.55 22.02
CA ALA A 411 19.86 -39.26 22.82
C ALA A 411 21.04 -38.93 21.91
N GLY A 412 21.00 -37.78 21.23
CA GLY A 412 22.20 -37.17 20.66
C GLY A 412 23.05 -36.59 21.78
N ASP A 413 24.21 -37.19 22.06
CA ASP A 413 25.16 -36.71 23.06
C ASP A 413 26.03 -35.60 22.47
N PHE A 414 25.60 -34.34 22.56
CA PHE A 414 26.47 -33.20 22.24
C PHE A 414 26.27 -32.06 23.25
N GLY A 415 27.39 -31.53 23.73
CA GLY A 415 27.47 -30.56 24.82
C GLY A 415 26.79 -29.22 24.54
N LYS A 416 26.57 -28.43 25.60
CA LYS A 416 25.84 -27.15 25.60
C LYS A 416 26.33 -26.09 24.58
N GLY A 417 27.51 -26.24 23.98
CA GLY A 417 28.04 -25.35 22.94
C GLY A 417 27.53 -25.62 21.52
N PHE A 418 27.08 -26.85 21.23
CA PHE A 418 26.72 -27.29 19.87
C PHE A 418 25.47 -26.58 19.32
N VAL A 419 24.46 -26.38 20.18
CA VAL A 419 23.19 -25.71 19.82
C VAL A 419 23.41 -24.23 19.46
N SER A 420 24.36 -23.56 20.14
CA SER A 420 24.70 -22.17 19.83
C SER A 420 25.45 -22.03 18.50
N GLN A 421 26.23 -23.05 18.12
CA GLN A 421 26.94 -23.07 16.84
C GLN A 421 25.96 -23.32 15.69
N GLN A 422 25.09 -24.33 15.79
CA GLN A 422 24.04 -24.61 14.79
C GLN A 422 23.09 -23.41 14.56
N GLN A 423 22.78 -22.64 15.60
CA GLN A 423 21.93 -21.45 15.47
C GLN A 423 22.64 -20.31 14.72
N LYS A 424 23.94 -20.11 14.94
CA LYS A 424 24.78 -19.16 14.20
C LYS A 424 24.93 -19.60 12.74
N ASP A 425 25.09 -20.90 12.53
CA ASP A 425 25.27 -21.50 11.23
C ASP A 425 24.03 -21.35 10.35
N MET A 426 22.85 -21.63 10.91
CA MET A 426 21.57 -21.45 10.22
C MET A 426 21.24 -19.98 9.93
N GLN A 427 21.64 -19.06 10.82
CA GLN A 427 21.53 -17.62 10.56
C GLN A 427 22.47 -17.16 9.44
N TYR A 428 23.68 -17.70 9.38
CA TYR A 428 24.64 -17.41 8.33
C TYR A 428 24.14 -17.89 6.96
N VAL A 429 23.65 -19.12 6.86
CA VAL A 429 23.09 -19.70 5.62
C VAL A 429 21.84 -18.93 5.16
N ARG A 430 20.95 -18.54 6.08
CA ARG A 430 19.82 -17.65 5.76
C ARG A 430 20.29 -16.30 5.18
N ARG A 431 21.38 -15.75 5.72
CA ARG A 431 21.98 -14.50 5.22
C ARG A 431 22.60 -14.67 3.83
N MET A 432 23.28 -15.79 3.57
CA MET A 432 23.82 -16.13 2.25
C MET A 432 22.73 -16.37 1.21
N LYS A 433 21.68 -17.12 1.56
CA LYS A 433 20.53 -17.38 0.67
C LYS A 433 19.76 -16.11 0.32
N SER A 434 19.56 -15.21 1.29
CA SER A 434 18.96 -13.90 1.04
C SER A 434 19.81 -13.08 0.08
N LYS A 435 21.14 -13.09 0.24
CA LYS A 435 22.08 -12.45 -0.70
C LYS A 435 22.04 -13.08 -2.09
N TRP A 436 21.99 -14.41 -2.20
CA TRP A 436 21.93 -15.12 -3.47
C TRP A 436 20.59 -14.97 -4.18
N MET A 437 19.46 -15.02 -3.45
CA MET A 437 18.13 -14.71 -4.00
C MET A 437 18.01 -13.25 -4.46
N LEU A 438 18.63 -12.30 -3.74
CA LEU A 438 18.79 -10.93 -4.22
C LEU A 438 19.61 -10.88 -5.51
N LYS A 439 20.72 -11.61 -5.57
CA LYS A 439 21.59 -11.67 -6.75
C LYS A 439 20.92 -12.32 -7.95
N ILE A 440 20.12 -13.37 -7.76
CA ILE A 440 19.29 -13.99 -8.81
C ILE A 440 18.10 -13.10 -9.20
N GLY A 441 17.47 -12.41 -8.25
CA GLY A 441 16.44 -11.42 -8.53
C GLY A 441 16.97 -10.25 -9.36
N MET A 442 18.21 -9.84 -9.10
CA MET A 442 18.93 -8.83 -9.89
C MET A 442 19.38 -9.39 -11.25
N GLY A 443 19.83 -10.64 -11.32
CA GLY A 443 20.23 -11.32 -12.56
C GLY A 443 19.06 -11.60 -13.51
N ASN A 444 17.90 -11.95 -12.98
CA ASN A 444 16.65 -12.15 -13.73
C ASN A 444 16.05 -10.84 -14.27
N ASN A 445 16.49 -9.68 -13.76
CA ASN A 445 16.15 -8.38 -14.34
C ASN A 445 17.04 -8.01 -15.54
N THR A 446 18.12 -8.73 -15.80
CA THR A 446 19.07 -8.41 -16.88
C THR A 446 18.90 -9.17 -18.19
N ILE A 447 17.98 -10.13 -18.32
CA ILE A 447 17.72 -10.80 -19.62
C ILE A 447 16.21 -11.04 -19.82
N LYS A 448 15.67 -10.51 -20.92
CA LYS A 448 14.27 -10.57 -21.44
C LYS A 448 13.32 -9.41 -21.09
N GLN A 449 13.68 -8.19 -21.48
CA GLN A 449 12.70 -7.24 -22.04
C GLN A 449 13.03 -6.93 -23.51
N THR A 450 12.62 -7.81 -24.42
CA THR A 450 12.46 -7.44 -25.82
C THR A 450 11.02 -6.96 -26.00
N HIS A 451 10.82 -5.63 -25.88
CA HIS A 451 9.90 -4.80 -26.67
C HIS A 451 9.84 -3.40 -26.06
N PHE A 452 10.93 -2.64 -26.19
CA PHE A 452 10.85 -1.18 -26.27
C PHE A 452 11.11 -0.77 -27.72
N ARG A 453 10.13 -0.10 -28.31
CA ARG A 453 10.24 0.47 -29.66
C ARG A 453 11.14 1.70 -29.57
N ALA A 454 12.35 1.61 -30.12
CA ALA A 454 13.25 2.74 -30.25
C ALA A 454 12.64 3.80 -31.18
N GLN A 455 12.45 5.01 -30.65
CA GLN A 455 12.17 6.20 -31.44
C GLN A 455 13.45 6.51 -32.24
N ARG A 456 13.39 6.33 -33.57
CA ARG A 456 14.48 6.66 -34.49
C ARG A 456 14.66 8.18 -34.53
N LEU A 457 15.72 8.68 -33.91
CA LEU A 457 16.38 9.91 -34.32
C LEU A 457 17.11 9.64 -35.65
N THR A 458 16.59 10.18 -36.75
CA THR A 458 17.33 10.29 -38.00
C THR A 458 18.33 11.44 -37.87
N GLY A 459 19.53 11.12 -37.40
CA GLY A 459 20.72 11.97 -37.54
C GLY A 459 21.83 11.11 -38.15
N ARG A 460 22.01 11.17 -39.47
CA ARG A 460 23.21 10.59 -40.10
C ARG A 460 24.38 11.58 -39.96
N PRO A 461 25.60 11.10 -39.65
CA PRO A 461 26.77 11.93 -39.44
C PRO A 461 27.51 12.14 -40.76
N LEU A 462 28.12 13.32 -40.95
CA LEU A 462 29.20 13.48 -41.92
C LEU A 462 30.35 14.25 -41.30
N LYS A 463 31.50 13.56 -41.30
CA LYS A 463 32.82 14.06 -40.92
C LYS A 463 33.31 15.08 -41.95
N SER A 464 34.22 15.93 -41.47
CA SER A 464 34.98 16.96 -42.16
C SER A 464 35.54 16.57 -43.54
N MET A 465 35.49 17.52 -44.49
CA MET A 465 36.55 17.76 -45.47
C MET A 465 36.50 19.22 -45.92
N CYS A 466 37.65 19.91 -45.82
CA CYS A 466 37.91 21.17 -46.50
C CYS A 466 38.05 20.93 -48.00
N ILE A 467 37.57 21.86 -48.84
CA ILE A 467 38.32 22.57 -49.90
C ILE A 467 37.37 23.42 -50.74
N TRP A 468 37.92 24.58 -51.11
CA TRP A 468 37.51 25.65 -52.01
C TRP A 468 36.55 25.33 -53.16
N SER A 469 35.60 26.24 -53.44
CA SER A 469 35.68 27.21 -54.56
C SER A 469 34.30 27.60 -55.14
N LEU A 470 34.23 28.89 -55.54
CA LEU A 470 33.50 29.45 -56.68
C LEU A 470 31.97 29.61 -56.66
N TRP A 471 31.63 30.90 -56.53
CA TRP A 471 30.76 31.67 -57.42
C TRP A 471 29.24 31.67 -57.20
N SER A 472 28.83 32.75 -56.51
CA SER A 472 27.57 33.45 -56.70
C SER A 472 27.74 34.57 -57.75
N ARG A 473 26.80 34.65 -58.70
CA ARG A 473 26.49 35.75 -59.65
C ARG A 473 25.04 35.48 -60.10
N HIS A 474 24.08 36.39 -60.20
CA HIS A 474 24.03 37.85 -60.32
C HIS A 474 22.61 38.33 -59.94
N SER A 475 22.50 39.47 -59.25
CA SER A 475 21.81 40.65 -59.82
C SER A 475 22.02 41.89 -58.94
N SER A 476 22.72 42.84 -59.55
CA SER A 476 22.93 44.25 -59.21
C SER A 476 21.62 45.05 -59.46
N ALA A 477 21.41 46.33 -59.11
CA ALA A 477 22.30 47.44 -58.78
C ALA A 477 21.53 48.65 -58.19
N LEU A 478 22.24 49.46 -57.37
CA LEU A 478 22.31 50.95 -57.31
C LEU A 478 21.01 51.78 -57.04
N ALA A 479 20.98 52.83 -56.21
CA ALA A 479 22.03 53.77 -55.78
C ALA A 479 21.69 54.58 -54.48
N ALA A 480 22.74 54.89 -53.71
CA ALA A 480 23.09 56.18 -53.04
C ALA A 480 22.20 56.72 -51.87
N VAL A 481 22.64 57.39 -50.79
CA VAL A 481 23.88 58.09 -50.36
C VAL A 481 23.96 58.10 -48.82
N GLY A 482 25.17 57.88 -48.25
CA GLY A 482 25.73 58.69 -47.16
C GLY A 482 25.49 58.27 -45.69
N ARG A 483 26.55 57.75 -45.02
CA ARG A 483 27.27 58.47 -43.95
C ARG A 483 28.50 57.70 -43.47
N VAL A 484 29.51 58.50 -43.17
CA VAL A 484 30.95 58.18 -43.03
C VAL A 484 31.32 57.87 -41.58
N THR A 485 31.72 56.61 -41.39
CA THR A 485 32.89 56.08 -40.69
C THR A 485 33.22 56.45 -39.24
N SER A 486 33.46 55.42 -38.43
CA SER A 486 34.81 55.11 -37.91
C SER A 486 34.79 53.73 -37.25
N ASP A 487 35.78 52.93 -37.58
CA ASP A 487 35.89 51.49 -37.34
C ASP A 487 37.19 51.21 -36.58
N ARG A 488 37.17 50.25 -35.64
CA ARG A 488 38.29 49.34 -35.23
C ARG A 488 39.57 49.94 -34.60
N ALA A 489 40.33 49.29 -33.71
CA ALA A 489 40.26 48.00 -33.02
C ALA A 489 41.38 47.89 -31.95
N LEU A 490 41.22 46.90 -31.05
CA LEU A 490 42.24 45.94 -30.55
C LEU A 490 43.15 46.26 -29.33
N ILE A 491 43.13 45.27 -28.39
CA ILE A 491 44.19 44.76 -27.48
C ILE A 491 44.28 45.42 -26.07
N VAL A 492 44.36 44.78 -24.89
CA VAL A 492 44.31 43.38 -24.35
C VAL A 492 44.29 43.48 -22.79
N THR A 493 43.84 42.41 -22.10
CA THR A 493 43.99 42.03 -20.65
C THR A 493 43.23 42.83 -19.58
N SER A 494 42.71 42.27 -18.47
CA SER A 494 42.34 40.90 -18.03
C SER A 494 41.67 41.03 -16.65
N SER A 495 40.81 40.07 -16.29
CA SER A 495 40.39 39.67 -14.92
C SER A 495 38.99 40.09 -14.42
N GLN A 496 38.36 39.09 -13.79
CA GLN A 496 37.11 39.05 -13.02
C GLN A 496 35.81 38.72 -13.79
N LEU A 497 35.44 37.44 -13.73
CA LEU A 497 34.18 36.87 -14.19
C LEU A 497 33.05 37.18 -13.19
N THR A 498 32.40 38.31 -13.39
CA THR A 498 30.99 38.54 -13.03
C THR A 498 30.12 37.98 -14.14
N GLN A 499 29.29 36.96 -13.85
CA GLN A 499 28.36 36.41 -14.83
C GLN A 499 27.07 37.24 -14.81
N HIS A 500 27.00 38.20 -15.73
CA HIS A 500 25.86 39.10 -15.92
C HIS A 500 24.64 38.34 -16.46
N CYS A 501 23.54 38.40 -15.69
CA CYS A 501 22.18 38.16 -16.15
C CYS A 501 21.82 39.15 -17.27
N TYR A 502 21.37 38.62 -18.40
CA TYR A 502 20.71 39.40 -19.45
C TYR A 502 19.29 39.74 -18.99
N VAL A 503 19.11 40.95 -18.44
CA VAL A 503 17.80 41.57 -18.23
C VAL A 503 17.41 42.26 -19.53
N HIS A 504 16.37 41.77 -20.20
CA HIS A 504 15.73 42.45 -21.31
C HIS A 504 15.08 43.75 -20.82
N ARG A 505 15.61 44.90 -21.28
CA ARG A 505 14.93 46.21 -21.23
C ARG A 505 14.12 46.44 -22.51
N GLY A 506 12.86 46.81 -22.36
CA GLY A 506 11.99 47.41 -23.37
C GLY A 506 10.52 47.20 -22.97
N GLY A 507 9.65 48.20 -22.76
CA GLY A 507 9.75 49.64 -23.03
C GLY A 507 8.88 50.48 -22.08
N LEU A 508 9.14 51.78 -22.12
CA LEU A 508 8.56 52.84 -21.30
C LEU A 508 7.11 53.12 -21.71
N GLY A 509 6.16 53.04 -20.77
CA GLY A 509 4.77 53.41 -21.05
C GLY A 509 3.69 52.98 -20.03
N ALA A 510 3.99 52.81 -18.75
CA ALA A 510 2.98 52.79 -17.69
C ALA A 510 3.66 53.05 -16.33
N SER A 511 3.05 53.87 -15.47
CA SER A 511 3.41 53.94 -14.06
C SER A 511 3.44 52.52 -13.47
N PRO A 512 4.43 52.12 -12.66
CA PRO A 512 4.34 50.86 -11.94
C PRO A 512 3.13 50.94 -11.02
N SER A 513 2.04 50.28 -11.39
CA SER A 513 0.94 50.02 -10.48
C SER A 513 1.52 49.27 -9.29
N ASN A 514 1.27 49.76 -8.09
CA ASN A 514 1.66 49.08 -6.86
C ASN A 514 1.13 47.62 -6.96
N PRO A 515 1.99 46.58 -6.99
CA PRO A 515 1.54 45.20 -7.24
C PRO A 515 0.56 44.69 -6.17
N GLY A 516 0.51 45.35 -5.00
CA GLY A 516 -0.47 45.09 -3.94
C GLY A 516 -1.78 45.90 -4.02
N ALA A 517 -1.94 46.81 -4.99
CA ALA A 517 -3.20 47.54 -5.16
C ALA A 517 -4.28 46.64 -5.79
N ALA A 518 -5.52 46.79 -5.33
CA ALA A 518 -6.66 46.11 -5.96
C ALA A 518 -6.78 46.58 -7.43
N PRO A 519 -6.99 45.64 -8.37
CA PRO A 519 -7.18 46.01 -9.78
C PRO A 519 -8.49 46.79 -9.93
N PRO A 520 -8.63 47.67 -10.93
CA PRO A 520 -9.87 48.40 -11.14
C PRO A 520 -11.04 47.45 -11.44
N ARG A 521 -12.23 47.80 -10.94
CA ARG A 521 -13.45 47.00 -11.19
C ARG A 521 -13.73 46.94 -12.70
N LEU A 522 -13.80 45.73 -13.24
CA LEU A 522 -14.16 45.46 -14.62
C LEU A 522 -15.63 45.83 -14.89
N PRO A 523 -16.04 46.05 -16.16
CA PRO A 523 -17.38 46.52 -16.52
C PRO A 523 -18.46 45.43 -16.42
N PHE A 524 -18.53 44.73 -15.29
CA PHE A 524 -19.63 43.82 -14.96
C PHE A 524 -20.89 44.61 -14.59
N SER A 525 -22.05 44.04 -14.90
CA SER A 525 -23.34 44.54 -14.41
C SER A 525 -23.37 44.53 -12.88
N ARG A 526 -24.25 45.34 -12.29
CA ARG A 526 -24.59 45.27 -10.86
C ARG A 526 -25.87 44.47 -10.68
N VAL A 527 -26.00 43.83 -9.52
CA VAL A 527 -27.23 43.12 -9.14
C VAL A 527 -28.40 44.10 -9.02
N THR A 528 -29.52 43.78 -9.67
CA THR A 528 -30.77 44.52 -9.60
C THR A 528 -31.84 43.74 -8.82
N GLN A 529 -32.96 44.39 -8.50
CA GLN A 529 -34.08 43.72 -7.84
C GLN A 529 -34.68 42.57 -8.67
N ASN A 530 -34.62 42.66 -10.01
CA ASN A 530 -35.06 41.60 -10.91
C ASN A 530 -34.13 40.39 -10.85
N ASP A 531 -32.81 40.63 -10.75
CA ASP A 531 -31.82 39.56 -10.58
C ASP A 531 -32.06 38.83 -9.24
N LEU A 532 -32.33 39.59 -8.15
CA LEU A 532 -32.68 39.01 -6.86
C LEU A 532 -33.99 38.22 -6.89
N ALA A 533 -35.01 38.69 -7.62
CA ALA A 533 -36.27 37.98 -7.78
C ALA A 533 -36.08 36.65 -8.51
N PHE A 534 -35.23 36.62 -9.55
CA PHE A 534 -34.84 35.39 -10.23
C PHE A 534 -34.16 34.41 -9.26
N PHE A 535 -33.12 34.85 -8.54
CA PHE A 535 -32.40 33.98 -7.61
C PHE A 535 -33.26 33.49 -6.45
N ARG A 536 -34.17 34.32 -5.91
CA ARG A 536 -35.12 33.90 -4.86
C ARG A 536 -36.13 32.87 -5.36
N THR A 537 -36.52 32.95 -6.62
CA THR A 537 -37.41 31.96 -7.25
C THR A 537 -36.67 30.64 -7.48
N LEU A 538 -35.43 30.71 -7.97
CA LEU A 538 -34.58 29.54 -8.21
C LEU A 538 -34.12 28.86 -6.91
N LEU A 539 -33.77 29.66 -5.90
CA LEU A 539 -33.23 29.23 -4.61
C LEU A 539 -34.09 29.77 -3.44
N PRO A 540 -35.32 29.24 -3.24
CA PRO A 540 -36.18 29.68 -2.15
C PRO A 540 -35.49 29.53 -0.77
N GLY A 541 -35.39 30.63 -0.02
CA GLY A 541 -34.73 30.68 1.29
C GLY A 541 -33.20 30.50 1.29
N ARG A 542 -32.57 30.43 0.11
CA ARG A 542 -31.12 30.16 -0.06
C ARG A 542 -30.38 31.26 -0.83
N THR A 543 -31.06 32.37 -1.10
CA THR A 543 -30.48 33.64 -1.58
C THR A 543 -30.35 34.59 -0.39
N ILE A 544 -29.13 34.84 0.06
CA ILE A 544 -28.83 35.64 1.25
C ILE A 544 -28.41 37.05 0.82
N THR A 545 -29.09 38.05 1.35
CA THR A 545 -28.83 39.48 1.10
C THR A 545 -28.70 40.29 2.40
N ASP A 546 -28.72 39.61 3.56
CA ASP A 546 -28.54 40.24 4.86
C ASP A 546 -27.05 40.60 5.03
N PRO A 547 -26.70 41.90 5.21
CA PRO A 547 -25.32 42.34 5.36
C PRO A 547 -24.57 41.63 6.49
N ASP A 548 -25.24 41.31 7.60
CA ASP A 548 -24.60 40.67 8.76
C ASP A 548 -24.18 39.22 8.45
N LEU A 549 -25.00 38.51 7.67
CA LEU A 549 -24.70 37.14 7.22
C LEU A 549 -23.67 37.11 6.08
N LEU A 550 -23.56 38.18 5.30
CA LEU A 550 -22.61 38.29 4.20
C LEU A 550 -21.19 38.60 4.68
N LYS A 551 -21.05 39.28 5.82
CA LYS A 551 -19.76 39.73 6.35
C LYS A 551 -18.73 38.60 6.45
N SER A 552 -19.10 37.44 6.98
CA SER A 552 -18.18 36.30 7.11
C SER A 552 -17.75 35.69 5.77
N SER A 553 -18.57 35.82 4.74
CA SER A 553 -18.26 35.32 3.39
C SER A 553 -17.48 36.32 2.53
N ASN A 554 -17.51 37.60 2.89
CA ASN A 554 -16.73 38.65 2.23
C ASN A 554 -15.29 38.76 2.75
N VAL A 555 -14.99 38.27 3.95
CA VAL A 555 -13.66 38.37 4.57
C VAL A 555 -12.89 37.05 4.42
N ASP A 556 -11.63 37.11 3.97
CA ASP A 556 -10.78 35.92 3.84
C ASP A 556 -10.32 35.38 5.20
N TRP A 557 -9.80 34.15 5.23
CA TRP A 557 -9.38 33.49 6.47
C TRP A 557 -8.32 34.29 7.25
N LEU A 558 -7.40 34.96 6.54
CA LEU A 558 -6.36 35.80 7.15
C LEU A 558 -6.84 37.20 7.54
N LYS A 559 -8.08 37.59 7.22
CA LYS A 559 -8.65 38.93 7.46
C LYS A 559 -7.83 40.06 6.84
N THR A 560 -7.29 39.79 5.67
CA THR A 560 -6.44 40.71 4.89
C THR A 560 -7.10 41.19 3.60
N VAL A 561 -8.12 40.47 3.13
CA VAL A 561 -8.92 40.80 1.96
C VAL A 561 -10.39 40.79 2.36
N GLU A 562 -11.09 41.88 2.06
CA GLU A 562 -12.52 42.03 2.32
C GLU A 562 -13.20 42.53 1.04
N GLY A 563 -14.14 41.73 0.54
CA GLY A 563 -15.02 42.08 -0.58
C GLY A 563 -16.26 42.85 -0.11
N ASN A 564 -17.10 43.24 -1.07
CA ASN A 564 -18.35 43.97 -0.85
C ASN A 564 -19.50 43.35 -1.65
N SER A 565 -19.62 42.02 -1.63
CA SER A 565 -20.75 41.33 -2.27
C SER A 565 -22.03 41.55 -1.48
N GLU A 566 -23.11 41.83 -2.21
CA GLU A 566 -24.45 42.05 -1.68
C GLU A 566 -25.32 40.77 -1.73
N VAL A 567 -24.82 39.69 -2.34
CA VAL A 567 -25.59 38.46 -2.57
C VAL A 567 -24.73 37.21 -2.41
N LEU A 568 -25.22 36.29 -1.58
CA LEU A 568 -24.69 34.94 -1.42
C LEU A 568 -25.75 33.91 -1.84
N LEU A 569 -25.39 33.06 -2.79
CA LEU A 569 -26.24 31.99 -3.31
C LEU A 569 -25.77 30.64 -2.76
N ARG A 570 -26.70 29.80 -2.27
CA ARG A 570 -26.40 28.47 -1.71
C ARG A 570 -27.14 27.35 -2.48
N PRO A 571 -26.68 26.97 -3.68
CA PRO A 571 -27.24 25.85 -4.43
C PRO A 571 -27.05 24.51 -3.70
N LYS A 572 -27.90 23.54 -4.03
CA LYS A 572 -27.89 22.15 -3.54
C LYS A 572 -27.62 21.14 -4.66
N THR A 573 -27.86 21.53 -5.91
CA THR A 573 -27.74 20.66 -7.08
C THR A 573 -26.91 21.31 -8.17
N THR A 574 -26.31 20.48 -9.03
CA THR A 574 -25.58 20.92 -10.23
C THR A 574 -26.47 21.71 -11.18
N GLU A 575 -27.74 21.33 -11.29
CA GLU A 575 -28.72 22.01 -12.14
C GLU A 575 -28.98 23.45 -11.67
N GLU A 576 -29.08 23.68 -10.36
CA GLU A 576 -29.19 25.03 -9.80
C GLU A 576 -27.95 25.87 -10.13
N VAL A 577 -26.74 25.30 -10.02
CA VAL A 577 -25.49 25.99 -10.40
C VAL A 577 -25.48 26.33 -11.89
N SER A 578 -25.87 25.39 -12.76
CA SER A 578 -26.02 25.58 -14.21
C SER A 578 -26.94 26.75 -14.55
N GLN A 579 -28.12 26.81 -13.91
CA GLN A 579 -29.10 27.89 -14.14
C GLN A 579 -28.61 29.25 -13.64
N ILE A 580 -27.90 29.29 -12.51
CA ILE A 580 -27.26 30.52 -12.00
C ILE A 580 -26.23 31.03 -13.00
N PHE A 581 -25.33 30.17 -13.49
CA PHE A 581 -24.30 30.59 -14.44
C PHE A 581 -24.84 31.02 -15.78
N ARG A 582 -25.85 30.33 -16.31
CA ARG A 582 -26.55 30.76 -17.53
C ARG A 582 -27.08 32.19 -17.38
N TYR A 583 -27.78 32.46 -16.27
CA TYR A 583 -28.32 33.79 -15.97
C TYR A 583 -27.24 34.85 -15.79
N CYS A 584 -26.20 34.56 -14.98
CA CYS A 584 -25.08 35.49 -14.75
C CYS A 584 -24.31 35.79 -16.03
N ASN A 585 -24.12 34.79 -16.90
CA ASN A 585 -23.46 34.96 -18.20
C ASN A 585 -24.29 35.85 -19.12
N GLU A 586 -25.61 35.66 -19.20
CA GLU A 586 -26.50 36.54 -19.97
C GLU A 586 -26.50 37.98 -19.44
N ARG A 587 -26.54 38.15 -18.12
CA ARG A 587 -26.57 39.46 -17.44
C ARG A 587 -25.20 40.12 -17.28
N HIS A 588 -24.12 39.43 -17.59
CA HIS A 588 -22.74 39.87 -17.37
C HIS A 588 -22.44 40.20 -15.89
N LEU A 589 -22.89 39.32 -14.98
CA LEU A 589 -22.66 39.40 -13.54
C LEU A 589 -21.47 38.51 -13.16
N ALA A 590 -20.50 39.07 -12.45
CA ALA A 590 -19.36 38.31 -11.94
C ALA A 590 -19.76 37.42 -10.76
N VAL A 591 -19.13 36.25 -10.67
CA VAL A 591 -19.39 35.23 -9.65
C VAL A 591 -18.08 34.78 -9.01
N CYS A 592 -18.04 34.74 -7.68
CA CYS A 592 -16.94 34.22 -6.87
C CYS A 592 -17.35 32.88 -6.24
N PRO A 593 -16.85 31.73 -6.74
CA PRO A 593 -17.10 30.43 -6.13
C PRO A 593 -16.44 30.34 -4.75
N GLN A 594 -17.16 29.82 -3.75
CA GLN A 594 -16.68 29.71 -2.38
C GLN A 594 -17.01 28.34 -1.77
N GLY A 595 -15.96 27.65 -1.30
CA GLY A 595 -16.08 26.44 -0.49
C GLY A 595 -16.12 26.78 1.00
N GLY A 596 -15.23 26.18 1.78
CA GLY A 596 -15.09 26.44 3.23
C GLY A 596 -14.43 27.76 3.61
N ASN A 597 -14.07 28.61 2.63
CA ASN A 597 -13.37 29.88 2.83
C ASN A 597 -12.06 29.79 3.65
N THR A 598 -11.26 28.74 3.44
CA THR A 598 -9.98 28.50 4.14
C THR A 598 -8.75 28.81 3.28
N GLY A 599 -8.92 29.41 2.10
CA GLY A 599 -7.82 29.75 1.20
C GLY A 599 -7.01 30.96 1.71
N LEU A 600 -5.69 30.94 1.49
CA LEU A 600 -4.77 31.92 2.09
C LEU A 600 -4.34 33.06 1.15
N VAL A 601 -4.71 32.96 -0.13
CA VAL A 601 -4.26 33.85 -1.21
C VAL A 601 -5.34 34.83 -1.68
N GLY A 602 -6.43 34.98 -0.92
CA GLY A 602 -7.56 35.85 -1.29
C GLY A 602 -8.39 35.34 -2.47
N GLY A 603 -8.21 34.07 -2.86
CA GLY A 603 -8.92 33.47 -3.98
C GLY A 603 -10.42 33.23 -3.70
N SER A 604 -10.79 33.00 -2.44
CA SER A 604 -12.12 32.54 -2.02
C SER A 604 -13.14 33.64 -1.72
N VAL A 605 -12.74 34.92 -1.76
CA VAL A 605 -13.61 36.06 -1.44
C VAL A 605 -13.68 37.06 -2.59
N PRO A 606 -14.80 37.78 -2.80
CA PRO A 606 -14.92 38.83 -3.82
C PRO A 606 -13.87 39.94 -3.66
N VAL A 607 -13.52 40.63 -4.76
CA VAL A 607 -12.72 41.86 -4.71
C VAL A 607 -13.62 43.09 -4.61
N PHE A 608 -14.77 43.04 -5.29
CA PHE A 608 -15.79 44.08 -5.32
C PHE A 608 -17.14 43.46 -4.95
N ASP A 609 -18.10 43.47 -5.87
CA ASP A 609 -19.49 43.10 -5.72
C ASP A 609 -19.85 41.79 -6.44
N GLU A 610 -18.87 40.93 -6.71
CA GLU A 610 -19.12 39.62 -7.32
C GLU A 610 -20.09 38.79 -6.47
N ILE A 611 -21.04 38.11 -7.12
CA ILE A 611 -22.00 37.23 -6.42
C ILE A 611 -21.23 36.06 -5.80
N ILE A 612 -21.40 35.82 -4.51
CA ILE A 612 -20.77 34.66 -3.86
C ILE A 612 -21.62 33.42 -4.14
N LEU A 613 -21.03 32.40 -4.75
CA LEU A 613 -21.67 31.10 -4.95
C LEU A 613 -21.05 30.08 -3.99
N SER A 614 -21.78 29.77 -2.91
CA SER A 614 -21.31 28.84 -1.88
C SER A 614 -21.74 27.41 -2.14
N THR A 615 -20.80 26.48 -2.10
CA THR A 615 -21.08 25.03 -2.23
C THR A 615 -21.52 24.38 -0.92
N SER A 616 -21.67 25.13 0.17
CA SER A 616 -21.94 24.59 1.53
C SER A 616 -23.14 23.66 1.65
N LEU A 617 -24.16 23.79 0.79
CA LEU A 617 -25.34 22.92 0.79
C LEU A 617 -25.25 21.76 -0.22
N MET A 618 -24.18 21.69 -1.02
CA MET A 618 -23.86 20.56 -1.89
C MET A 618 -22.96 19.58 -1.14
N ASN A 619 -23.48 18.99 -0.06
CA ASN A 619 -22.68 18.26 0.93
C ASN A 619 -23.01 16.76 1.04
N GLN A 620 -23.59 16.17 0.00
CA GLN A 620 -23.98 14.76 -0.01
C GLN A 620 -22.89 13.85 -0.57
N VAL A 621 -22.65 12.72 0.12
CA VAL A 621 -21.95 11.57 -0.46
C VAL A 621 -22.93 10.87 -1.40
N MET A 622 -22.54 10.69 -2.67
CA MET A 622 -23.41 10.12 -3.69
C MET A 622 -23.28 8.60 -3.73
N THR A 623 -22.05 8.10 -3.85
CA THR A 623 -21.74 6.66 -3.87
C THR A 623 -20.38 6.41 -3.25
N PHE A 624 -20.21 5.23 -2.66
CA PHE A 624 -18.92 4.73 -2.24
C PHE A 624 -18.85 3.22 -2.54
N ASP A 625 -17.82 2.81 -3.27
CA ASP A 625 -17.57 1.40 -3.55
C ASP A 625 -16.52 0.84 -2.57
N ASN A 626 -16.97 -0.01 -1.66
CA ASN A 626 -16.13 -0.65 -0.63
C ASN A 626 -15.06 -1.59 -1.20
N ILE A 627 -15.19 -2.03 -2.46
CA ILE A 627 -14.22 -2.92 -3.10
C ILE A 627 -13.11 -2.09 -3.72
N SER A 628 -13.47 -1.14 -4.60
CA SER A 628 -12.48 -0.32 -5.30
C SER A 628 -11.91 0.83 -4.45
N GLY A 629 -12.61 1.24 -3.39
CA GLY A 629 -12.26 2.41 -2.58
C GLY A 629 -12.60 3.73 -3.25
N ILE A 630 -13.49 3.75 -4.25
CA ILE A 630 -13.82 4.96 -4.98
C ILE A 630 -14.99 5.67 -4.31
N LEU A 631 -14.77 6.93 -3.94
CA LEU A 631 -15.76 7.83 -3.37
C LEU A 631 -16.23 8.82 -4.43
N THR A 632 -17.55 8.94 -4.59
CA THR A 632 -18.18 10.02 -5.36
C THR A 632 -19.02 10.87 -4.42
N CYS A 633 -18.75 12.17 -4.36
CA CYS A 633 -19.41 13.10 -3.45
C CYS A 633 -19.55 14.49 -4.08
N GLN A 634 -20.46 15.29 -3.53
CA GLN A 634 -20.63 16.67 -3.95
C GLN A 634 -19.47 17.56 -3.46
N ALA A 635 -19.21 18.65 -4.19
CA ALA A 635 -18.08 19.53 -3.98
C ALA A 635 -18.04 20.23 -2.61
N GLY A 636 -19.18 20.35 -1.93
CA GLY A 636 -19.32 20.98 -0.62
C GLY A 636 -19.12 20.04 0.57
N CYS A 637 -18.80 18.76 0.36
CA CYS A 637 -18.49 17.86 1.46
C CYS A 637 -17.21 18.33 2.19
N VAL A 638 -17.32 18.52 3.51
CA VAL A 638 -16.20 18.87 4.39
C VAL A 638 -15.22 17.69 4.48
N LEU A 639 -13.92 17.96 4.38
CA LEU A 639 -12.88 16.92 4.34
C LEU A 639 -12.89 16.02 5.59
N GLU A 640 -13.08 16.59 6.78
CA GLU A 640 -13.18 15.84 8.03
C GLU A 640 -14.39 14.89 8.03
N ASN A 641 -15.55 15.35 7.56
CA ASN A 641 -16.74 14.51 7.47
C ASN A 641 -16.54 13.35 6.47
N LEU A 642 -15.87 13.59 5.34
CA LEU A 642 -15.50 12.53 4.41
C LEU A 642 -14.52 11.54 5.02
N SER A 643 -13.54 12.02 5.79
CA SER A 643 -12.58 11.17 6.49
C SER A 643 -13.27 10.27 7.50
N LEU A 644 -14.14 10.82 8.35
CA LEU A 644 -14.94 10.05 9.31
C LEU A 644 -15.83 9.01 8.61
N TYR A 645 -16.49 9.38 7.51
CA TYR A 645 -17.34 8.48 6.72
C TYR A 645 -16.55 7.28 6.16
N LEU A 646 -15.33 7.52 5.67
CA LEU A 646 -14.47 6.48 5.11
C LEU A 646 -13.82 5.60 6.19
N GLU A 647 -13.48 6.20 7.34
CA GLU A 647 -12.82 5.50 8.44
C GLU A 647 -13.69 4.37 9.02
N GLU A 648 -15.01 4.55 9.06
CA GLU A 648 -15.98 3.52 9.43
C GLU A 648 -15.98 2.32 8.46
N ARG A 649 -15.41 2.49 7.27
CA ARG A 649 -15.41 1.52 6.17
C ARG A 649 -14.01 0.98 5.85
N ASP A 650 -13.04 1.22 6.73
CA ASP A 650 -11.63 0.85 6.56
C ASP A 650 -10.93 1.53 5.38
N PHE A 651 -11.30 2.78 5.09
CA PHE A 651 -10.64 3.66 4.13
C PHE A 651 -10.27 5.00 4.78
N ILE A 652 -9.44 5.77 4.08
CA ILE A 652 -9.08 7.14 4.46
C ILE A 652 -9.12 8.04 3.22
N MET A 653 -9.21 9.35 3.44
CA MET A 653 -8.96 10.31 2.36
C MET A 653 -7.48 10.28 1.95
N PRO A 654 -7.14 10.45 0.65
CA PRO A 654 -5.75 10.47 0.19
C PRO A 654 -5.01 11.76 0.56
N LEU A 655 -5.69 12.74 1.15
CA LEU A 655 -5.12 14.01 1.60
C LEU A 655 -5.58 14.29 3.03
N ASP A 656 -4.76 15.01 3.78
CA ASP A 656 -5.10 15.55 5.09
C ASP A 656 -4.36 16.87 5.32
N LEU A 657 -5.04 17.84 5.93
CA LEU A 657 -4.53 19.20 6.10
C LEU A 657 -5.14 19.87 7.32
N GLY A 658 -4.47 20.89 7.88
CA GLY A 658 -4.89 21.53 9.13
C GLY A 658 -6.28 22.16 9.11
N ALA A 659 -6.81 22.52 7.93
CA ALA A 659 -8.15 23.06 7.75
C ALA A 659 -9.25 21.99 7.54
N LYS A 660 -8.99 20.70 7.82
CA LYS A 660 -9.88 19.56 7.51
C LYS A 660 -11.32 19.74 8.03
N GLY A 661 -11.49 20.39 9.18
CA GLY A 661 -12.80 20.63 9.79
C GLY A 661 -13.65 21.71 9.09
N SER A 662 -13.13 22.37 8.05
CA SER A 662 -13.88 23.41 7.31
C SER A 662 -13.65 23.39 5.82
N CYS A 663 -12.50 22.93 5.31
CA CYS A 663 -12.26 22.89 3.88
C CYS A 663 -13.21 21.90 3.19
N HIS A 664 -13.71 22.29 2.01
CA HIS A 664 -14.58 21.44 1.19
C HIS A 664 -13.75 20.72 0.12
N ILE A 665 -14.16 19.51 -0.25
CA ILE A 665 -13.45 18.71 -1.25
C ILE A 665 -13.32 19.43 -2.61
N GLY A 666 -14.34 20.17 -3.05
CA GLY A 666 -14.28 20.97 -4.28
C GLY A 666 -13.28 22.13 -4.18
N GLY A 667 -13.10 22.71 -2.99
CA GLY A 667 -12.08 23.71 -2.72
C GLY A 667 -10.67 23.10 -2.75
N ASN A 668 -10.49 21.93 -2.14
CA ASN A 668 -9.23 21.19 -2.17
C ASN A 668 -8.81 20.87 -3.62
N VAL A 669 -9.75 20.38 -4.44
CA VAL A 669 -9.49 20.11 -5.86
C VAL A 669 -9.22 21.39 -6.64
N SER A 670 -10.01 22.44 -6.45
CA SER A 670 -9.84 23.71 -7.15
C SER A 670 -8.49 24.36 -6.85
N THR A 671 -7.93 24.15 -5.67
CA THR A 671 -6.61 24.66 -5.25
C THR A 671 -5.47 23.67 -5.47
N ASN A 672 -5.78 22.43 -5.88
CA ASN A 672 -4.82 21.32 -5.90
C ASN A 672 -4.07 21.18 -4.56
N ALA A 673 -4.83 21.17 -3.47
CA ALA A 673 -4.28 21.07 -2.12
C ALA A 673 -3.35 19.85 -1.97
N GLY A 674 -2.23 20.06 -1.27
CA GLY A 674 -1.29 19.01 -0.90
C GLY A 674 -1.61 18.45 0.49
N GLY A 675 -0.82 18.87 1.48
CA GLY A 675 -1.00 18.48 2.88
C GLY A 675 -0.07 17.36 3.35
N LEU A 676 -0.29 16.91 4.58
CA LEU A 676 0.66 16.13 5.40
C LEU A 676 1.01 14.75 4.84
N ARG A 677 0.21 14.22 3.91
CA ARG A 677 0.31 12.86 3.39
C ARG A 677 0.56 12.81 1.87
N LEU A 678 0.92 13.94 1.27
CA LEU A 678 1.23 14.03 -0.16
C LEU A 678 2.38 13.10 -0.53
N LEU A 679 3.41 13.00 0.31
CA LEU A 679 4.54 12.09 0.12
C LEU A 679 4.13 10.64 -0.19
N ARG A 680 3.05 10.14 0.43
CA ARG A 680 2.61 8.74 0.28
C ARG A 680 1.51 8.54 -0.76
N TYR A 681 0.53 9.42 -0.79
CA TYR A 681 -0.67 9.25 -1.64
C TYR A 681 -0.64 10.12 -2.89
N GLY A 682 0.31 11.04 -2.99
CA GLY A 682 0.53 11.90 -4.13
C GLY A 682 -0.48 13.06 -4.26
N SER A 683 -0.35 13.79 -5.36
CA SER A 683 -1.21 14.93 -5.68
C SER A 683 -2.65 14.51 -6.01
N LEU A 684 -3.59 15.42 -5.76
CA LEU A 684 -4.97 15.33 -6.24
C LEU A 684 -5.08 15.09 -7.75
N ARG A 685 -4.09 15.54 -8.54
CA ARG A 685 -4.02 15.23 -9.99
C ARG A 685 -3.98 13.73 -10.30
N GLY A 686 -3.48 12.90 -9.38
CA GLY A 686 -3.39 11.45 -9.53
C GLY A 686 -4.50 10.68 -8.82
N THR A 687 -5.07 11.23 -7.74
CA THR A 687 -6.08 10.55 -6.90
C THR A 687 -7.51 10.91 -7.27
N VAL A 688 -7.76 12.10 -7.83
CA VAL A 688 -9.06 12.44 -8.44
C VAL A 688 -9.22 11.64 -9.73
N LEU A 689 -10.30 10.89 -9.84
CA LEU A 689 -10.62 10.06 -11.00
C LEU A 689 -11.52 10.80 -11.99
N GLY A 690 -12.45 11.61 -11.49
CA GLY A 690 -13.41 12.34 -12.31
C GLY A 690 -13.98 13.56 -11.61
N LEU A 691 -14.47 14.51 -12.40
CA LEU A 691 -15.09 15.75 -11.94
C LEU A 691 -16.35 16.05 -12.74
N GLU A 692 -17.36 16.57 -12.05
CA GLU A 692 -18.48 17.29 -12.68
C GLU A 692 -18.27 18.78 -12.46
N VAL A 693 -18.33 19.55 -13.56
CA VAL A 693 -18.02 20.99 -13.56
C VAL A 693 -19.07 21.77 -14.32
N VAL A 694 -19.51 22.91 -13.78
CA VAL A 694 -20.33 23.88 -14.49
C VAL A 694 -19.46 25.00 -15.05
N LEU A 695 -19.53 25.23 -16.36
CA LEU A 695 -18.78 26.29 -17.05
C LEU A 695 -19.47 27.66 -16.90
N ALA A 696 -18.79 28.73 -17.30
CA ALA A 696 -19.29 30.09 -17.19
C ALA A 696 -20.66 30.29 -17.88
N ASP A 697 -20.88 29.63 -19.02
CA ASP A 697 -22.14 29.71 -19.78
C ASP A 697 -23.26 28.81 -19.23
N GLY A 698 -23.02 28.10 -18.14
CA GLY A 698 -23.96 27.17 -17.51
C GLY A 698 -23.98 25.77 -18.12
N ARG A 699 -23.13 25.44 -19.10
CA ARG A 699 -23.00 24.04 -19.55
C ARG A 699 -22.42 23.17 -18.43
N VAL A 700 -22.99 21.99 -18.26
CA VAL A 700 -22.48 20.96 -17.35
C VAL A 700 -21.52 20.05 -18.11
N LEU A 701 -20.24 20.08 -17.74
CA LEU A 701 -19.22 19.15 -18.20
C LEU A 701 -19.15 17.98 -17.22
N ASN A 702 -19.75 16.86 -17.59
CA ASN A 702 -19.72 15.64 -16.79
C ASN A 702 -18.55 14.75 -17.21
N CYS A 703 -17.42 14.89 -16.50
CA CYS A 703 -16.27 13.99 -16.58
C CYS A 703 -16.14 13.18 -15.28
N LEU A 704 -17.26 12.80 -14.65
CA LEU A 704 -17.31 12.12 -13.36
C LEU A 704 -17.04 10.61 -13.48
N ALA A 705 -15.94 10.27 -14.15
CA ALA A 705 -15.50 8.90 -14.31
C ALA A 705 -15.08 8.29 -12.95
N THR A 706 -15.45 7.03 -12.74
CA THR A 706 -15.08 6.22 -11.58
C THR A 706 -14.03 5.16 -11.95
N LEU A 707 -13.35 5.32 -13.08
CA LEU A 707 -12.38 4.35 -13.58
C LEU A 707 -10.97 4.72 -13.13
N ARG A 708 -10.19 3.71 -12.70
CA ARG A 708 -8.78 3.92 -12.34
C ARG A 708 -7.90 4.30 -13.55
N LYS A 709 -8.30 3.84 -14.75
CA LYS A 709 -7.61 4.09 -16.02
C LYS A 709 -8.66 4.35 -17.10
N ASP A 710 -8.55 5.49 -17.75
CA ASP A 710 -9.37 5.88 -18.90
C ASP A 710 -8.55 6.80 -19.81
N ASN A 711 -8.21 6.30 -21.00
CA ASN A 711 -7.37 7.00 -21.98
C ASN A 711 -8.18 7.35 -23.25
N THR A 712 -9.48 7.61 -23.11
CA THR A 712 -10.40 7.90 -24.23
C THR A 712 -10.41 9.38 -24.67
N GLY A 713 -9.23 9.98 -24.83
CA GLY A 713 -9.06 11.37 -25.24
C GLY A 713 -8.18 12.17 -24.29
N TYR A 714 -8.40 13.49 -24.24
CA TYR A 714 -7.67 14.37 -23.34
C TYR A 714 -8.19 14.26 -21.91
N ASP A 715 -7.29 14.34 -20.93
CA ASP A 715 -7.66 14.32 -19.51
C ASP A 715 -8.18 15.69 -19.03
N LEU A 716 -9.39 16.05 -19.48
CA LEU A 716 -9.96 17.39 -19.28
C LEU A 716 -10.10 17.79 -17.81
N LYS A 717 -10.29 16.83 -16.90
CA LYS A 717 -10.42 17.12 -15.46
C LYS A 717 -9.19 17.87 -14.93
N GLN A 718 -8.00 17.61 -15.49
CA GLN A 718 -6.74 18.23 -15.06
C GLN A 718 -6.72 19.74 -15.20
N LEU A 719 -7.47 20.30 -16.15
CA LEU A 719 -7.58 21.75 -16.34
C LEU A 719 -8.25 22.42 -15.14
N PHE A 720 -9.18 21.73 -14.48
CA PHE A 720 -9.95 22.29 -13.36
C PHE A 720 -9.26 22.08 -12.01
N ILE A 721 -8.44 21.04 -11.88
CA ILE A 721 -7.62 20.80 -10.68
C ILE A 721 -6.54 21.89 -10.59
N GLY A 722 -6.60 22.73 -9.57
CA GLY A 722 -5.72 23.90 -9.42
C GLY A 722 -6.12 25.13 -10.24
N SER A 723 -7.34 25.18 -10.79
CA SER A 723 -7.85 26.35 -11.55
C SER A 723 -8.43 27.46 -10.68
N GLU A 724 -8.58 27.22 -9.37
CA GLU A 724 -9.11 28.16 -8.37
C GLU A 724 -10.47 28.78 -8.75
N GLY A 725 -11.32 28.00 -9.43
CA GLY A 725 -12.66 28.43 -9.82
C GLY A 725 -12.73 29.39 -11.00
N THR A 726 -11.62 29.62 -11.71
CA THR A 726 -11.57 30.54 -12.86
C THR A 726 -12.04 29.91 -14.17
N LEU A 727 -12.01 28.57 -14.29
CA LEU A 727 -12.40 27.88 -15.52
C LEU A 727 -13.78 27.21 -15.43
N GLY A 728 -14.30 27.02 -14.22
CA GLY A 728 -15.60 26.43 -13.94
C GLY A 728 -15.79 26.20 -12.45
N VAL A 729 -17.01 25.85 -12.05
CA VAL A 729 -17.37 25.48 -10.68
C VAL A 729 -17.51 23.96 -10.59
N ILE A 730 -16.64 23.33 -9.80
CA ILE A 730 -16.71 21.91 -9.51
C ILE A 730 -17.94 21.65 -8.62
N THR A 731 -18.83 20.75 -9.06
CA THR A 731 -20.07 20.39 -8.36
C THR A 731 -20.02 19.00 -7.74
N ALA A 732 -19.29 18.07 -8.35
CA ALA A 732 -19.05 16.73 -7.81
C ALA A 732 -17.63 16.24 -8.11
N VAL A 733 -17.13 15.36 -7.23
CA VAL A 733 -15.78 14.79 -7.29
C VAL A 733 -15.86 13.29 -7.13
N SER A 734 -15.19 12.55 -8.02
CA SER A 734 -14.85 11.15 -7.85
C SER A 734 -13.38 11.02 -7.49
N ILE A 735 -13.07 10.37 -6.36
CA ILE A 735 -11.72 10.30 -5.79
C ILE A 735 -11.41 8.87 -5.31
N LEU A 736 -10.16 8.45 -5.51
CA LEU A 736 -9.65 7.18 -5.01
C LEU A 736 -9.22 7.31 -3.55
N CYS A 737 -9.83 6.55 -2.68
CA CYS A 737 -9.53 6.51 -1.25
C CYS A 737 -8.62 5.32 -0.92
N PRO A 738 -7.44 5.54 -0.31
CA PRO A 738 -6.59 4.46 0.17
C PRO A 738 -7.26 3.66 1.30
N ARG A 739 -6.85 2.40 1.45
CA ARG A 739 -7.20 1.60 2.62
C ARG A 739 -6.67 2.24 3.89
N LYS A 740 -7.45 2.17 4.96
CA LYS A 740 -7.00 2.59 6.30
C LYS A 740 -5.83 1.68 6.72
N PRO A 741 -4.66 2.25 7.05
CA PRO A 741 -3.53 1.47 7.51
C PRO A 741 -3.87 0.77 8.84
N LYS A 742 -3.34 -0.44 9.02
CA LYS A 742 -3.57 -1.23 10.25
C LYS A 742 -2.64 -0.81 11.38
N ALA A 743 -1.45 -0.31 11.01
CA ALA A 743 -0.45 0.19 11.93
C ALA A 743 -0.06 1.62 11.51
N VAL A 744 0.00 2.52 12.49
CA VAL A 744 0.46 3.89 12.29
C VAL A 744 1.38 4.26 13.44
N ASN A 745 2.64 4.56 13.13
CA ASN A 745 3.64 4.95 14.10
C ASN A 745 4.13 6.37 13.83
N VAL A 746 4.68 7.01 14.86
CA VAL A 746 5.06 8.42 14.83
C VAL A 746 6.34 8.59 15.62
N ALA A 747 7.34 9.19 15.02
CA ALA A 747 8.58 9.57 15.67
C ALA A 747 8.81 11.08 15.56
N PHE A 748 9.19 11.69 16.67
CA PHE A 748 9.58 13.09 16.81
C PHE A 748 11.06 13.10 17.19
N LEU A 749 11.91 13.63 16.31
CA LEU A 749 13.38 13.51 16.42
C LEU A 749 14.03 14.90 16.38
N GLY A 750 15.12 15.10 17.11
CA GLY A 750 15.91 16.34 17.09
C GLY A 750 17.21 16.18 16.30
N CYS A 751 17.55 17.16 15.46
CA CYS A 751 18.79 17.20 14.68
C CYS A 751 19.60 18.49 14.98
N SER A 752 20.93 18.37 14.96
CA SER A 752 21.82 19.50 15.27
C SER A 752 22.04 20.45 14.09
N SER A 753 21.75 20.01 12.86
CA SER A 753 21.86 20.81 11.64
C SER A 753 20.83 20.39 10.59
N PHE A 754 20.58 21.27 9.61
CA PHE A 754 19.70 20.94 8.48
C PHE A 754 20.29 19.85 7.58
N GLN A 755 21.62 19.79 7.47
CA GLN A 755 22.31 18.73 6.71
C GLN A 755 22.04 17.34 7.31
N GLN A 756 22.14 17.21 8.64
CA GLN A 756 21.79 15.96 9.33
C GLN A 756 20.31 15.59 9.16
N LEU A 757 19.42 16.58 9.07
CA LEU A 757 18.01 16.35 8.79
C LEU A 757 17.80 15.76 7.38
N LEU A 758 18.55 16.24 6.38
CA LEU A 758 18.51 15.69 5.02
C LEU A 758 19.11 14.28 4.94
N GLU A 759 20.21 14.02 5.65
CA GLU A 759 20.81 12.68 5.78
C GLU A 759 19.85 11.71 6.49
N THR A 760 19.17 12.20 7.55
CA THR A 760 18.10 11.48 8.23
C THR A 760 16.95 11.16 7.28
N PHE A 761 16.55 12.11 6.44
CA PHE A 761 15.51 11.90 5.41
C PHE A 761 15.93 10.84 4.38
N GLN A 762 17.18 10.89 3.92
CA GLN A 762 17.73 9.89 3.00
C GLN A 762 17.74 8.49 3.64
N CYS A 763 18.21 8.37 4.88
CA CYS A 763 18.21 7.12 5.64
C CYS A 763 16.78 6.59 5.86
N CYS A 764 15.86 7.47 6.26
CA CYS A 764 14.44 7.18 6.44
C CYS A 764 13.82 6.58 5.17
N ARG A 765 14.11 7.15 3.99
CA ARG A 765 13.63 6.60 2.71
C ARG A 765 14.22 5.23 2.39
N GLY A 766 15.48 4.99 2.74
CA GLY A 766 16.15 3.71 2.51
C GLY A 766 15.65 2.58 3.41
N MET A 767 15.42 2.87 4.70
CA MET A 767 15.10 1.86 5.71
C MET A 767 13.60 1.65 5.91
N LEU A 768 12.81 2.72 5.97
CA LEU A 768 11.35 2.60 6.14
C LEU A 768 10.67 2.32 4.80
N GLY A 769 11.16 2.93 3.71
CA GLY A 769 10.69 2.65 2.37
C GLY A 769 9.19 2.91 2.20
N GLU A 770 8.43 1.88 1.86
CA GLU A 770 7.02 1.98 1.49
C GLU A 770 6.07 2.32 2.63
N ILE A 771 6.48 2.15 3.90
CA ILE A 771 5.61 2.46 5.04
C ILE A 771 5.65 3.94 5.41
N LEU A 772 6.63 4.72 4.93
CA LEU A 772 6.70 6.15 5.19
C LEU A 772 5.43 6.86 4.70
N SER A 773 4.80 7.67 5.56
CA SER A 773 3.58 8.41 5.23
C SER A 773 3.71 9.92 5.36
N ALA A 774 4.54 10.41 6.27
CA ALA A 774 4.87 11.82 6.42
C ALA A 774 6.32 12.01 6.85
N PHE A 775 6.94 13.10 6.41
CA PHE A 775 8.23 13.58 6.89
C PHE A 775 8.20 15.11 6.93
N GLU A 776 7.92 15.62 8.11
CA GLU A 776 7.78 17.06 8.38
C GLU A 776 8.99 17.56 9.16
N PHE A 777 9.28 18.85 9.05
CA PHE A 777 10.24 19.50 9.92
C PHE A 777 9.72 20.82 10.50
N LEU A 778 10.33 21.24 11.60
CA LEU A 778 10.19 22.57 12.18
C LEU A 778 11.55 23.02 12.77
N ASP A 779 11.82 24.31 12.75
CA ASP A 779 13.00 24.89 13.38
C ASP A 779 12.79 25.20 14.88
N ALA A 780 13.88 25.51 15.59
CA ALA A 780 13.84 25.92 16.99
C ALA A 780 12.97 27.15 17.25
N SER A 781 12.89 28.07 16.29
CA SER A 781 12.04 29.25 16.43
C SER A 781 10.55 28.87 16.45
N CYS A 782 10.13 27.90 15.64
CA CYS A 782 8.78 27.33 15.70
C CYS A 782 8.50 26.69 17.06
N MET A 783 9.47 25.94 17.60
CA MET A 783 9.32 25.30 18.90
C MET A 783 9.14 26.33 20.03
N ASN A 784 9.96 27.40 20.02
CA ASN A 784 9.85 28.50 20.96
C ASN A 784 8.49 29.21 20.91
N LEU A 785 7.90 29.37 19.72
CA LEU A 785 6.57 29.96 19.56
C LEU A 785 5.46 29.08 20.16
N LEU A 786 5.56 27.77 19.96
CA LEU A 786 4.61 26.80 20.53
C LEU A 786 4.66 26.80 22.07
N GLU A 787 5.86 26.84 22.65
CA GLU A 787 6.04 26.93 24.10
C GLU A 787 5.50 28.25 24.66
N LYS A 788 5.85 29.36 24.01
CA LYS A 788 5.48 30.71 24.43
C LYS A 788 3.97 30.92 24.42
N HIS A 789 3.30 30.59 23.32
CA HIS A 789 1.89 30.95 23.10
C HIS A 789 0.91 29.84 23.45
N LEU A 790 1.25 28.59 23.13
CA LEU A 790 0.34 27.46 23.30
C LEU A 790 0.66 26.61 24.53
N LYS A 791 1.73 26.95 25.27
CA LYS A 791 2.19 26.24 26.47
C LYS A 791 2.44 24.74 26.23
N LEU A 792 2.87 24.41 25.02
CA LEU A 792 3.25 23.05 24.63
C LEU A 792 4.74 22.88 24.85
N THR A 793 5.13 22.02 25.78
CA THR A 793 6.53 21.77 26.13
C THR A 793 7.23 20.93 25.05
N ASN A 794 8.46 21.28 24.70
CA ASN A 794 9.33 20.40 23.92
C ASN A 794 9.57 19.10 24.70
N PRO A 795 9.23 17.92 24.13
CA PRO A 795 9.33 16.65 24.84
C PRO A 795 10.73 16.02 24.80
N ILE A 796 11.66 16.63 24.06
CA ILE A 796 13.06 16.17 23.94
C ILE A 796 14.02 17.32 24.23
N THR A 797 15.32 17.02 24.23
CA THR A 797 16.38 18.02 24.35
C THR A 797 16.26 19.12 23.30
N GLU A 798 16.59 20.36 23.66
CA GLU A 798 16.54 21.50 22.73
C GLU A 798 17.50 21.29 21.55
N CYS A 799 16.96 21.35 20.33
CA CYS A 799 17.69 21.12 19.09
C CYS A 799 17.38 22.26 18.10
N PRO A 800 18.32 22.63 17.21
CA PRO A 800 18.06 23.62 16.16
C PRO A 800 16.94 23.21 15.18
N PHE A 801 16.79 21.92 14.95
CA PHE A 801 15.79 21.34 14.04
C PHE A 801 15.09 20.15 14.67
N TYR A 802 13.81 19.99 14.34
CA TYR A 802 12.99 18.86 14.74
C TYR A 802 12.29 18.25 13.53
N ILE A 803 12.14 16.93 13.55
CA ILE A 803 11.54 16.13 12.49
C ILE A 803 10.34 15.38 13.05
N VAL A 804 9.24 15.32 12.30
CA VAL A 804 8.11 14.42 12.57
C VAL A 804 8.01 13.41 11.43
N ILE A 805 8.19 12.14 11.76
CA ILE A 805 8.07 11.01 10.84
C ILE A 805 6.80 10.26 11.18
N GLU A 806 5.98 9.96 10.18
CA GLU A 806 4.86 9.02 10.31
C GLU A 806 5.10 7.81 9.40
N THR A 807 4.82 6.63 9.93
CA THR A 807 4.69 5.42 9.12
C THR A 807 3.27 4.92 9.16
N ALA A 808 2.81 4.37 8.04
CA ALA A 808 1.50 3.79 7.84
C ALA A 808 1.63 2.51 7.00
N GLY A 809 1.38 1.36 7.62
CA GLY A 809 1.53 0.06 6.99
C GLY A 809 0.46 -0.94 7.40
N SER A 810 0.67 -2.18 6.97
CA SER A 810 -0.32 -3.27 7.08
C SER A 810 -0.03 -4.24 8.22
N ASN A 811 1.17 -4.23 8.79
CA ASN A 811 1.59 -5.15 9.84
C ASN A 811 2.40 -4.39 10.90
N LEU A 812 1.86 -4.32 12.12
CA LEU A 812 2.47 -3.58 13.22
C LEU A 812 3.91 -4.04 13.51
N ALA A 813 4.13 -5.36 13.60
CA ALA A 813 5.44 -5.90 13.97
C ALA A 813 6.53 -5.57 12.94
N HIS A 814 6.21 -5.64 11.65
CA HIS A 814 7.17 -5.27 10.59
C HIS A 814 7.44 -3.76 10.57
N ASP A 815 6.39 -2.96 10.80
CA ASP A 815 6.52 -1.51 10.81
C ASP A 815 7.34 -1.04 12.03
N GLU A 816 7.16 -1.69 13.19
CA GLU A 816 7.94 -1.47 14.41
C GLU A 816 9.39 -1.92 14.25
N GLU A 817 9.66 -3.09 13.67
CA GLU A 817 11.02 -3.57 13.39
C GLU A 817 11.77 -2.60 12.46
N LYS A 818 11.13 -2.16 11.36
CA LYS A 818 11.71 -1.16 10.46
C LYS A 818 11.99 0.16 11.17
N LEU A 819 11.05 0.63 11.98
CA LEU A 819 11.21 1.87 12.74
C LEU A 819 12.33 1.75 13.77
N HIS A 820 12.40 0.62 14.48
CA HIS A 820 13.45 0.34 15.47
C HIS A 820 14.83 0.34 14.83
N ASN A 821 15.02 -0.43 13.76
CA ASN A 821 16.30 -0.49 13.04
C ASN A 821 16.69 0.89 12.50
N PHE A 822 15.73 1.66 11.99
CA PHE A 822 15.97 3.03 11.54
C PHE A 822 16.43 3.94 12.70
N LEU A 823 15.73 3.90 13.84
CA LEU A 823 16.07 4.70 15.00
C LEU A 823 17.45 4.32 15.56
N GLU A 824 17.77 3.03 15.63
CA GLU A 824 19.08 2.55 16.05
C GLU A 824 20.21 3.08 15.14
N GLU A 825 20.02 3.02 13.82
CA GLU A 825 20.99 3.52 12.84
C GLU A 825 21.20 5.04 12.97
N VAL A 826 20.12 5.85 13.00
CA VAL A 826 20.25 7.32 13.05
C VAL A 826 20.80 7.83 14.40
N MET A 827 20.58 7.08 15.48
CA MET A 827 21.18 7.37 16.79
C MET A 827 22.66 6.96 16.82
N THR A 828 23.02 5.77 16.33
CA THR A 828 24.40 5.27 16.30
C THR A 828 25.29 6.12 15.39
N SER A 829 24.75 6.55 14.25
CA SER A 829 25.43 7.47 13.32
C SER A 829 25.44 8.93 13.80
N SER A 830 24.83 9.24 14.96
CA SER A 830 24.75 10.60 15.53
C SER A 830 24.10 11.64 14.61
N LEU A 831 23.20 11.19 13.72
CA LEU A 831 22.37 12.06 12.89
C LEU A 831 21.24 12.72 13.70
N VAL A 832 20.75 11.99 14.71
CA VAL A 832 19.69 12.42 15.63
C VAL A 832 20.28 12.55 17.04
N THR A 833 19.89 13.61 17.74
CA THR A 833 20.35 13.88 19.12
C THR A 833 19.43 13.24 20.16
N ASP A 834 18.12 13.30 19.97
CA ASP A 834 17.11 12.81 20.92
C ASP A 834 15.75 12.57 20.22
N GLY A 835 14.84 11.78 20.81
CA GLY A 835 13.57 11.41 20.17
C GLY A 835 12.44 10.90 21.07
N THR A 836 11.19 11.07 20.63
CA THR A 836 9.96 10.56 21.29
C THR A 836 8.83 10.29 20.26
N ALA A 837 7.63 9.90 20.67
CA ALA A 837 6.45 9.76 19.79
C ALA A 837 5.41 10.87 20.03
N LEU A 838 5.29 11.85 19.12
CA LEU A 838 4.29 12.92 19.23
C LEU A 838 3.97 13.60 17.89
N TRP A 839 2.68 13.83 17.61
CA TRP A 839 2.21 14.56 16.42
C TRP A 839 1.81 16.02 16.70
N SER A 840 1.30 16.32 17.90
CA SER A 840 0.48 17.52 18.15
C SER A 840 1.21 18.86 18.01
N LEU A 841 2.55 18.85 17.98
CA LEU A 841 3.35 20.07 17.87
C LEU A 841 3.30 20.66 16.45
N ARG A 842 3.45 19.83 15.42
CA ARG A 842 3.61 20.28 14.02
C ARG A 842 2.37 20.98 13.45
N GLU A 843 1.17 20.47 13.74
CA GLU A 843 -0.08 21.06 13.22
C GLU A 843 -0.37 22.45 13.83
N ARG A 844 0.11 22.70 15.05
CA ARG A 844 -0.20 23.92 15.82
C ARG A 844 0.76 25.08 15.60
N VAL A 845 1.80 24.92 14.77
CA VAL A 845 2.75 26.01 14.45
C VAL A 845 2.02 27.21 13.84
N THR A 846 1.09 26.96 12.92
CA THR A 846 0.29 28.04 12.29
C THR A 846 -0.56 28.80 13.30
N GLU A 847 -1.10 28.11 14.32
CA GLU A 847 -1.85 28.71 15.43
C GLU A 847 -0.92 29.55 16.33
N ALA A 848 0.25 29.04 16.68
CA ALA A 848 1.22 29.81 17.48
C ALA A 848 1.68 31.10 16.77
N LEU A 849 1.83 31.06 15.44
CA LEU A 849 2.20 32.23 14.64
C LEU A 849 1.14 33.34 14.69
N THR A 850 -0.16 33.01 14.69
CA THR A 850 -1.21 34.03 14.76
C THR A 850 -1.24 34.75 16.12
N HIS A 851 -0.71 34.13 17.17
CA HIS A 851 -0.55 34.74 18.50
C HIS A 851 0.72 35.59 18.62
N GLU A 852 1.72 35.41 17.76
CA GLU A 852 2.97 36.18 17.81
C GLU A 852 2.82 37.61 17.25
N GLY A 853 1.89 37.82 16.32
CA GLY A 853 1.58 39.11 15.72
C GLY A 853 1.04 38.99 14.29
N TYR A 854 1.23 40.05 13.50
CA TYR A 854 0.94 39.99 12.06
C TYR A 854 1.95 39.09 11.35
N THR A 855 1.48 38.09 10.62
CA THR A 855 2.32 37.08 9.96
C THR A 855 2.25 37.24 8.44
N TYR A 856 3.41 37.47 7.82
CA TYR A 856 3.62 37.35 6.38
C TYR A 856 3.90 35.88 6.06
N LYS A 857 3.08 35.28 5.19
CA LYS A 857 3.08 33.84 4.90
C LYS A 857 3.53 33.58 3.48
N TYR A 858 4.58 32.78 3.32
CA TYR A 858 5.08 32.30 2.06
C TYR A 858 5.12 30.78 2.07
N ASP A 859 4.74 30.19 0.94
CA ASP A 859 4.58 28.76 0.73
C ASP A 859 5.31 28.46 -0.57
N ILE A 860 6.49 27.85 -0.47
CA ILE A 860 7.50 27.87 -1.53
C ILE A 860 8.01 26.46 -1.77
N SER A 861 8.08 26.05 -3.03
CA SER A 861 8.80 24.82 -3.40
C SER A 861 10.22 25.14 -3.82
N LEU A 862 11.20 24.45 -3.23
CA LEU A 862 12.62 24.57 -3.54
C LEU A 862 13.26 23.19 -3.72
N PRO A 863 14.43 23.09 -4.38
CA PRO A 863 15.28 21.91 -4.24
C PRO A 863 15.49 21.59 -2.76
N VAL A 864 15.38 20.31 -2.37
CA VAL A 864 15.32 19.90 -0.96
C VAL A 864 16.56 20.33 -0.18
N GLU A 865 17.70 20.37 -0.85
CA GLU A 865 19.00 20.77 -0.31
C GLU A 865 19.09 22.28 -0.02
N LYS A 866 18.14 23.07 -0.55
CA LYS A 866 18.11 24.54 -0.49
C LYS A 866 16.93 25.10 0.29
N ILE A 867 16.07 24.23 0.81
CA ILE A 867 14.85 24.63 1.53
C ILE A 867 15.16 25.61 2.66
N TYR A 868 16.14 25.30 3.52
CA TYR A 868 16.37 26.11 4.71
C TYR A 868 17.33 27.29 4.51
N ASP A 869 18.16 27.26 3.46
CA ASP A 869 19.06 28.37 3.09
C ASP A 869 18.27 29.69 2.95
N LEU A 870 17.05 29.65 2.42
CA LEU A 870 16.19 30.82 2.32
C LEU A 870 15.80 31.40 3.69
N VAL A 871 15.58 30.55 4.69
CA VAL A 871 15.22 31.00 6.05
C VAL A 871 16.39 31.75 6.69
N GLU A 872 17.60 31.22 6.55
CA GLU A 872 18.82 31.84 7.08
C GLU A 872 19.14 33.15 6.36
N ASP A 873 19.02 33.17 5.02
CA ASP A 873 19.22 34.36 4.21
C ASP A 873 18.21 35.46 4.57
N MET A 874 16.93 35.12 4.74
CA MET A 874 15.89 36.06 5.19
C MET A 874 16.13 36.59 6.61
N ARG A 875 16.68 35.77 7.53
CA ARG A 875 17.08 36.24 8.87
C ARG A 875 18.19 37.28 8.78
N GLY A 876 19.20 37.04 7.95
CA GLY A 876 20.30 37.98 7.72
C GLY A 876 19.85 39.27 7.03
N HIS A 877 19.00 39.15 6.01
CA HIS A 877 18.49 40.27 5.21
C HIS A 877 17.55 41.19 5.99
N LEU A 878 16.63 40.63 6.78
CA LEU A 878 15.65 41.43 7.54
C LEU A 878 16.19 41.95 8.87
N GLY A 879 17.12 41.24 9.51
CA GLY A 879 17.65 41.59 10.83
C GLY A 879 16.53 41.92 11.84
N ASP A 880 16.67 43.06 12.52
CA ASP A 880 15.73 43.51 13.56
C ASP A 880 14.39 44.05 13.00
N MET A 881 14.21 44.15 11.67
CA MET A 881 12.92 44.56 11.09
C MET A 881 11.83 43.53 11.34
N ALA A 882 12.20 42.24 11.39
CA ALA A 882 11.30 41.15 11.69
C ALA A 882 11.37 40.75 13.17
N LYS A 883 10.21 40.46 13.77
CA LYS A 883 10.16 39.93 15.14
C LYS A 883 10.66 38.49 15.20
N SER A 884 10.27 37.67 14.22
CA SER A 884 10.74 36.31 14.05
C SER A 884 10.61 35.89 12.59
N VAL A 885 11.60 35.15 12.09
CA VAL A 885 11.58 34.49 10.79
C VAL A 885 11.71 33.00 11.06
N VAL A 886 10.72 32.21 10.63
CA VAL A 886 10.63 30.78 10.92
C VAL A 886 10.40 29.97 9.66
N GLY A 887 10.95 28.76 9.64
CA GLY A 887 10.77 27.77 8.59
C GLY A 887 10.30 26.43 9.15
N TYR A 888 9.28 25.86 8.52
CA TYR A 888 8.78 24.51 8.78
C TYR A 888 8.12 23.98 7.51
N GLY A 889 7.87 22.68 7.41
CA GLY A 889 7.12 22.14 6.27
C GLY A 889 7.43 20.71 5.89
N HIS A 890 7.21 20.42 4.61
CA HIS A 890 7.18 19.08 4.04
C HIS A 890 8.49 18.82 3.30
N VAL A 891 9.45 18.18 3.97
CA VAL A 891 10.78 17.91 3.36
C VAL A 891 10.62 16.98 2.15
N GLY A 892 9.75 15.98 2.28
CA GLY A 892 9.54 14.96 1.25
C GLY A 892 9.11 15.49 -0.11
N ASP A 893 8.44 16.63 -0.12
CA ASP A 893 7.82 17.22 -1.30
C ASP A 893 8.49 18.55 -1.72
N GLY A 894 9.59 18.92 -1.04
CA GLY A 894 10.32 20.15 -1.35
C GLY A 894 9.64 21.43 -0.89
N ASN A 895 8.67 21.37 0.04
CA ASN A 895 7.79 22.50 0.39
C ASN A 895 8.17 23.17 1.73
N LEU A 896 8.44 24.47 1.68
CA LEU A 896 8.74 25.34 2.81
C LEU A 896 7.58 26.30 3.13
N HIS A 897 7.11 26.27 4.37
CA HIS A 897 6.30 27.34 4.96
C HIS A 897 7.20 28.38 5.63
N LEU A 898 7.62 29.38 4.87
CA LEU A 898 8.37 30.53 5.37
C LEU A 898 7.40 31.55 5.97
N ASN A 899 7.54 31.83 7.27
CA ASN A 899 6.70 32.78 7.97
C ASN A 899 7.55 33.85 8.64
N ILE A 900 7.18 35.11 8.43
CA ILE A 900 7.83 36.27 9.02
C ILE A 900 6.80 37.01 9.86
N THR A 901 7.13 37.34 11.11
CA THR A 901 6.20 37.97 12.05
C THR A 901 6.63 39.39 12.40
N SER A 902 5.64 40.23 12.70
CA SER A 902 5.80 41.61 13.15
C SER A 902 4.68 41.95 14.15
N PRO A 903 4.86 42.94 15.05
CA PRO A 903 3.81 43.34 15.98
C PRO A 903 2.51 43.78 15.29
N SER A 904 2.64 44.45 14.14
CA SER A 904 1.54 44.93 13.31
C SER A 904 1.98 44.94 11.84
N LYS A 905 1.02 45.00 10.91
CA LYS A 905 1.32 45.12 9.49
C LYS A 905 2.21 46.34 9.22
N ASP A 906 3.42 46.08 8.73
CA ASP A 906 4.43 47.07 8.37
C ASP A 906 4.68 47.05 6.85
N PRO A 907 4.38 48.14 6.13
CA PRO A 907 4.68 48.28 4.71
C PRO A 907 6.18 48.25 4.38
N ALA A 908 7.05 48.75 5.27
CA ALA A 908 8.49 48.77 5.03
C ALA A 908 9.06 47.34 5.09
N LEU A 909 8.63 46.55 6.08
CA LEU A 909 8.95 45.14 6.15
C LEU A 909 8.42 44.36 4.94
N LEU A 910 7.17 44.63 4.51
CA LEU A 910 6.63 43.98 3.31
C LEU A 910 7.48 44.28 2.06
N ALA A 911 7.91 45.53 1.88
CA ALA A 911 8.76 45.94 0.76
C ALA A 911 10.20 45.39 0.87
N ALA A 912 10.67 45.04 2.07
CA ALA A 912 11.94 44.35 2.26
C ALA A 912 11.83 42.85 1.94
N ILE A 913 10.66 42.25 2.14
CA ILE A 913 10.39 40.83 1.84
C ILE A 913 10.07 40.63 0.36
N GLU A 914 9.22 41.46 -0.23
CA GLU A 914 8.79 41.37 -1.62
C GLU A 914 9.40 42.52 -2.44
N PRO A 915 10.06 42.23 -3.58
CA PRO A 915 10.08 40.95 -4.30
C PRO A 915 11.22 39.99 -3.91
N TYR A 916 12.07 40.33 -2.94
CA TYR A 916 13.28 39.58 -2.60
C TYR A 916 13.08 38.06 -2.46
N VAL A 917 12.05 37.64 -1.71
CA VAL A 917 11.73 36.22 -1.51
C VAL A 917 11.38 35.49 -2.82
N TYR A 918 10.72 36.19 -3.75
CA TYR A 918 10.34 35.64 -5.05
C TYR A 918 11.53 35.58 -6.01
N GLU A 919 12.39 36.60 -5.98
CA GLU A 919 13.65 36.63 -6.74
C GLU A 919 14.59 35.50 -6.30
N TRP A 920 14.75 35.32 -4.99
CA TRP A 920 15.52 34.23 -4.42
C TRP A 920 14.95 32.87 -4.88
N THR A 921 13.63 32.70 -4.77
CA THR A 921 12.96 31.46 -5.22
C THR A 921 13.21 31.17 -6.70
N ALA A 922 13.12 32.20 -7.55
CA ALA A 922 13.35 32.08 -8.99
C ALA A 922 14.80 31.72 -9.34
N GLN A 923 15.78 32.24 -8.59
CA GLN A 923 17.20 31.91 -8.76
C GLN A 923 17.44 30.40 -8.65
N TRP A 924 16.72 29.72 -7.75
CA TRP A 924 16.80 28.28 -7.55
C TRP A 924 15.75 27.49 -8.34
N LYS A 925 15.09 28.13 -9.32
CA LYS A 925 14.04 27.53 -10.16
C LYS A 925 12.89 26.92 -9.34
N GLY A 926 12.57 27.54 -8.20
CA GLY A 926 11.50 27.13 -7.31
C GLY A 926 10.10 27.60 -7.72
N SER A 927 9.10 27.20 -6.94
CA SER A 927 7.71 27.67 -7.04
C SER A 927 7.39 28.68 -5.94
N ILE A 928 6.89 29.87 -6.29
CA ILE A 928 6.45 30.89 -5.31
C ILE A 928 5.11 30.55 -4.60
N SER A 929 4.44 29.49 -5.07
CA SER A 929 3.32 28.88 -4.38
C SER A 929 3.33 27.39 -4.62
N ALA A 930 3.64 26.62 -3.58
CA ALA A 930 3.66 25.16 -3.64
C ALA A 930 2.24 24.58 -3.63
N GLU A 931 1.42 25.01 -2.67
CA GLU A 931 0.11 24.41 -2.38
C GLU A 931 -1.03 25.44 -2.33
N HIS A 932 -0.77 26.66 -1.84
CA HIS A 932 -1.86 27.60 -1.55
C HIS A 932 -2.52 28.25 -2.78
N GLY A 933 -1.94 28.09 -3.97
CA GLY A 933 -2.38 28.75 -5.20
C GLY A 933 -1.92 30.20 -5.34
N LEU A 934 -2.39 30.92 -6.37
CA LEU A 934 -2.01 32.32 -6.58
C LEU A 934 -3.06 33.31 -6.07
N GLY A 935 -4.34 32.96 -6.22
CA GLY A 935 -5.49 33.80 -5.88
C GLY A 935 -5.35 35.25 -6.35
N LEU A 936 -5.76 36.17 -5.47
CA LEU A 936 -5.60 37.61 -5.70
C LEU A 936 -4.16 38.05 -5.38
N LYS A 937 -3.58 37.53 -4.30
CA LYS A 937 -2.34 38.05 -3.71
C LYS A 937 -1.11 37.82 -4.57
N LYS A 938 -1.01 36.68 -5.26
CA LYS A 938 0.22 36.28 -5.98
C LYS A 938 0.10 36.32 -7.50
N ARG A 939 -1.04 36.72 -8.06
CA ARG A 939 -1.32 36.65 -9.52
C ARG A 939 -0.25 37.34 -10.38
N ASN A 940 0.25 38.50 -9.94
CA ASN A 940 1.24 39.29 -10.68
C ASN A 940 2.69 38.80 -10.48
N TYR A 941 2.92 37.87 -9.54
CA TYR A 941 4.23 37.28 -9.27
C TYR A 941 4.44 35.93 -9.98
N ILE A 942 3.47 35.44 -10.76
CA ILE A 942 3.53 34.14 -11.44
C ILE A 942 4.80 33.94 -12.30
N TYR A 943 5.35 35.03 -12.86
CA TYR A 943 6.50 35.00 -13.76
C TYR A 943 7.82 34.61 -13.08
N TYR A 944 7.88 34.62 -11.75
CA TYR A 944 9.02 34.06 -11.01
C TYR A 944 9.09 32.53 -11.10
N SER A 945 7.98 31.86 -11.45
CA SER A 945 7.90 30.39 -11.54
C SER A 945 7.40 29.87 -12.88
N LYS A 946 6.88 30.73 -13.77
CA LYS A 946 6.35 30.33 -15.07
C LYS A 946 6.87 31.23 -16.19
N PRO A 947 7.29 30.65 -17.33
CA PRO A 947 7.67 31.42 -18.51
C PRO A 947 6.43 32.07 -19.14
N SER A 948 6.63 33.17 -19.87
CA SER A 948 5.55 33.96 -20.46
C SER A 948 4.67 33.16 -21.43
N GLU A 949 5.24 32.19 -22.15
CA GLU A 949 4.51 31.33 -23.08
C GLU A 949 3.48 30.44 -22.35
N ALA A 950 3.86 29.92 -21.17
CA ALA A 950 2.96 29.11 -20.36
C ALA A 950 1.80 29.97 -19.81
N VAL A 951 2.11 31.18 -19.35
CA VAL A 951 1.10 32.13 -18.84
C VAL A 951 0.16 32.59 -19.96
N GLY A 952 0.68 32.88 -21.15
CA GLY A 952 -0.12 33.22 -22.33
C GLY A 952 -1.07 32.10 -22.77
N LEU A 953 -0.62 30.84 -22.67
CA LEU A 953 -1.49 29.69 -22.92
C LEU A 953 -2.59 29.56 -21.85
N MET A 954 -2.29 29.79 -20.57
CA MET A 954 -3.31 29.82 -19.51
C MET A 954 -4.36 30.90 -19.78
N GLY A 955 -3.93 32.09 -20.23
CA GLY A 955 -4.84 33.16 -20.67
C GLY A 955 -5.74 32.75 -21.83
N SER A 956 -5.18 32.05 -22.81
CA SER A 956 -5.94 31.52 -23.96
C SER A 956 -7.00 30.49 -23.54
N ILE A 957 -6.68 29.61 -22.58
CA ILE A 957 -7.63 28.65 -22.01
C ILE A 957 -8.75 29.36 -21.24
N LYS A 958 -8.40 30.36 -20.42
CA LYS A 958 -9.38 31.17 -19.69
C LYS A 958 -10.34 31.88 -20.64
N ALA A 959 -9.82 32.53 -21.68
CA ALA A 959 -10.65 33.22 -22.68
C ALA A 959 -11.56 32.25 -23.45
N MET A 960 -11.13 31.00 -23.68
CA MET A 960 -11.93 29.98 -24.34
C MET A 960 -13.10 29.49 -23.48
N LEU A 961 -12.86 29.23 -22.19
CA LEU A 961 -13.85 28.64 -21.27
C LEU A 961 -14.74 29.68 -20.58
N ASP A 962 -14.25 30.90 -20.42
CA ASP A 962 -14.97 32.03 -19.84
C ASP A 962 -14.66 33.33 -20.62
N PRO A 963 -15.23 33.49 -21.83
CA PRO A 963 -14.94 34.63 -22.69
C PRO A 963 -15.41 35.97 -22.11
N LYS A 964 -16.37 35.95 -21.17
CA LYS A 964 -16.86 37.15 -20.48
C LYS A 964 -16.10 37.45 -19.18
N GLY A 965 -15.21 36.56 -18.74
CA GLY A 965 -14.43 36.72 -17.52
C GLY A 965 -15.27 36.77 -16.25
N ILE A 966 -16.49 36.18 -16.24
CA ILE A 966 -17.40 36.27 -15.09
C ILE A 966 -17.00 35.34 -13.93
N LEU A 967 -16.23 34.28 -14.20
CA LEU A 967 -15.79 33.31 -13.20
C LEU A 967 -14.54 33.81 -12.46
N ASN A 968 -14.72 34.13 -11.18
CA ASN A 968 -13.68 34.53 -10.24
C ASN A 968 -12.71 35.57 -10.83
N PRO A 969 -13.20 36.74 -11.28
CA PRO A 969 -12.37 37.75 -11.92
C PRO A 969 -11.29 38.31 -10.99
N TYR A 970 -10.35 39.08 -11.57
CA TYR A 970 -9.19 39.68 -10.87
C TYR A 970 -8.18 38.66 -10.33
N LYS A 971 -8.41 37.38 -10.64
CA LYS A 971 -7.65 36.20 -10.24
C LYS A 971 -7.72 35.24 -11.42
N THR A 972 -6.95 34.17 -11.47
CA THR A 972 -5.72 33.82 -10.74
C THR A 972 -4.48 34.25 -11.55
N LEU A 973 -4.73 34.74 -12.76
CA LEU A 973 -3.74 35.13 -13.75
C LEU A 973 -3.38 36.62 -13.63
N PRO A 974 -2.22 37.05 -14.17
CA PRO A 974 -1.78 38.45 -14.13
C PRO A 974 -2.77 39.41 -14.79
N ASP A 975 -2.78 40.65 -14.32
CA ASP A 975 -3.64 41.71 -14.87
C ASP A 975 -3.28 42.06 -16.33
N ASN A 976 -2.01 41.89 -16.72
CA ASN A 976 -1.46 42.18 -18.05
C ASN A 976 -1.02 40.90 -18.77
N ILE A 977 -1.96 40.06 -19.16
CA ILE A 977 -1.66 38.78 -19.83
C ILE A 977 -1.50 38.90 -21.36
N HIS A 978 -1.81 40.07 -21.91
CA HIS A 978 -1.84 40.36 -23.35
C HIS A 978 -0.70 41.25 -23.80
#